data_AF-A0A8H6PRA1-F1
#
_entry.id   AF-A0A8H6PRA1-F1
#
_cell.length_a   1.000
_cell.length_b   1.000
_cell.length_c   1.000
_cell.angle_alpha   90.00
_cell.angle_beta   90.00
_cell.angle_gamma   90.00
#
_symmetry.space_group_name_H-M   'P 1'
#
loop_
_entity.id
_entity.type
_entity.pdbx_description
1 polymer ?
#
loop_
_entity_poly.entity_id
_entity_poly.type
_entity_poly.pdbx_seq_one_letter_code
_entity_poly.pdbx_strand_id
1 'polypeptide(L)'
;MFENIVTPRLHVRHNWVQPITNLPVANNILDIRSDKEEVQLKESLEQSIRTACRDDGEAAMPDLLLWDEKGLRYFEEVTYTPSYYLTNEEIGLLERHKYQIAEHIPSGSMLVELGSGNLRKIRILLEALDELGREVDYFALDLSYPELQRTLSLVSPGRFRHVRCFGLFGAYDDGREWLKRPEIRSRPQTLLSLGSTLGSLPRAETPAFLSSFCSGRADNKPSFVVGLDGCKQEARVLSAYNDPDGINRKFIKNGLVRANEILGHEAFDLDQWDVKGVWDAENGSHDQYYIPRSNVHLGGNMITSGKKLLAVKSHKYDAEDRDVLCLQAGLQVVDCWASDTDYSPAGLMAACWASHYNMSTRIIDQKGGPTTTGHADGIHSRTLEIFNSFGLVDPIVRQGIPDVEMCYWGPHKDTGKIERQKRLRSQPGSLSQFGQMLFNQGGIEQILLDYLSKMDRITVEWNTRAEKLSVCPQNMEGDDDFPVAVGVVKTASDNDTAEQAETIHARYVIACDGAQSWTRTQLNVPMESHSEHSTWGVIDIVPITDFPDIRQSCAIQCPGHGSIMTAPRENRLVRLYIQVKGDRQLEQMAQDHSEDTPRALIAAAEKWMSPYRLSYKHCDWWSVYPIGQRLVKEYRIKERIFLAGDAAHTHSPKAGQGMNVSVQDTYNLVWKLGSVITGVADPIILDTYESERRPVAEELMKMDSVLVHAYEHEAKDAEEVDQVRDEYAGFMAGVKITYAPNMLIASNEKSGDRALATNIAVGMRIPSFPVVNQADGSTIHLLNLLPSNGSWRLIVFSGDLRQPDAWKRLTSFAERFSQRSHLAHRQQTQNSRGRGPPLETLLVHASPRTSINLLDLPDIFHPFDDELGWDYWKTFADDGVYGPNSGNAYAGYGIDRNLGGLVLCRPDQHVAWIGSLDEVAGLDNYFSEFSRQ
;
A
#
# COMPACT_ATOMS: atom_id res chain seq x y z
N MET A 1 5.31 13.30 -61.22
CA MET A 1 4.68 14.61 -61.00
C MET A 1 4.70 14.91 -59.49
N PHE A 2 5.88 14.86 -58.88
CA PHE A 2 6.10 14.97 -57.43
C PHE A 2 7.17 16.03 -57.19
N GLU A 3 6.78 17.29 -57.31
CA GLU A 3 7.52 18.44 -56.79
C GLU A 3 6.59 19.12 -55.78
N ASN A 4 7.17 19.53 -54.64
CA ASN A 4 6.54 20.11 -53.44
C ASN A 4 6.27 19.13 -52.27
N ILE A 5 7.32 18.46 -51.77
CA ILE A 5 7.38 18.16 -50.33
C ILE A 5 8.00 19.40 -49.68
N VAL A 6 7.14 20.18 -49.02
CA VAL A 6 7.54 21.35 -48.22
C VAL A 6 8.40 20.85 -47.06
N THR A 7 9.70 21.09 -47.11
CA THR A 7 10.58 20.94 -45.94
C THR A 7 10.12 21.97 -44.90
N PRO A 8 9.66 21.58 -43.69
CA PRO A 8 9.39 22.56 -42.65
C PRO A 8 10.73 23.20 -42.29
N ARG A 9 10.86 24.51 -42.51
CA ARG A 9 12.05 25.27 -42.10
C ARG A 9 12.16 25.25 -40.58
N LEU A 10 12.89 24.28 -40.03
CA LEU A 10 13.35 24.26 -38.65
C LEU A 10 14.50 25.27 -38.50
N HIS A 11 14.21 26.57 -38.60
CA HIS A 11 15.22 27.62 -38.38
C HIS A 11 14.78 28.63 -37.32
N VAL A 12 15.54 28.61 -36.23
CA VAL A 12 16.10 29.74 -35.44
C VAL A 12 15.12 30.79 -34.89
N ARG A 13 15.03 30.83 -33.54
CA ARG A 13 14.69 31.96 -32.66
C ARG A 13 13.75 33.05 -33.24
N HIS A 14 12.45 32.96 -32.93
CA HIS A 14 11.66 33.96 -32.18
C HIS A 14 10.16 33.87 -32.48
N ASN A 15 9.37 34.10 -31.42
CA ASN A 15 7.94 34.39 -31.38
C ASN A 15 6.99 33.21 -31.66
N TRP A 16 6.58 32.52 -30.58
CA TRP A 16 5.32 31.77 -30.50
C TRP A 16 4.14 32.71 -30.76
N VAL A 17 3.90 33.05 -32.02
CA VAL A 17 2.75 33.85 -32.44
C VAL A 17 1.87 32.97 -33.30
N GLN A 18 0.71 32.64 -32.71
CA GLN A 18 -0.50 32.04 -33.27
C GLN A 18 -0.33 30.66 -33.94
N PRO A 19 -1.11 29.63 -33.53
CA PRO A 19 -1.13 28.34 -34.21
C PRO A 19 -1.74 28.53 -35.60
N ILE A 20 -0.91 28.64 -36.63
CA ILE A 20 -1.29 28.34 -38.02
C ILE A 20 -1.02 26.83 -38.15
N THR A 21 -1.98 25.92 -38.30
CA THR A 21 -2.96 25.75 -39.39
C THR A 21 -4.03 24.72 -39.00
N ASN A 22 -5.26 24.85 -39.53
CA ASN A 22 -6.34 23.84 -39.53
C ASN A 22 -6.02 22.53 -40.29
N LEU A 23 -4.76 22.10 -40.37
CA LEU A 23 -4.34 20.91 -41.10
C LEU A 23 -4.24 19.70 -40.15
N PRO A 24 -4.68 18.49 -40.57
CA PRO A 24 -4.51 17.26 -39.77
C PRO A 24 -3.04 16.98 -39.45
N VAL A 25 -2.76 16.56 -38.22
CA VAL A 25 -1.41 16.15 -37.76
C VAL A 25 -0.83 15.02 -38.63
N ALA A 26 -1.69 14.15 -39.16
CA ALA A 26 -1.34 13.08 -40.09
C ALA A 26 -0.61 13.54 -41.38
N ASN A 27 -0.64 14.84 -41.70
CA ASN A 27 0.05 15.40 -42.86
C ASN A 27 1.51 15.85 -42.56
N ASN A 28 1.96 15.74 -41.31
CA ASN A 28 3.27 16.22 -40.84
C ASN A 28 4.27 15.07 -40.64
N ILE A 29 4.44 14.18 -41.63
CA ILE A 29 5.37 13.04 -41.57
C ILE A 29 6.61 13.35 -42.40
N LEU A 30 7.79 13.17 -41.79
CA LEU A 30 9.09 13.32 -42.44
C LEU A 30 9.65 11.95 -42.79
N ASP A 31 9.93 11.68 -44.06
CA ASP A 31 10.71 10.51 -44.46
C ASP A 31 12.20 10.77 -44.18
N ILE A 32 12.77 9.96 -43.29
CA ILE A 32 14.17 10.07 -42.87
C ILE A 32 15.00 8.85 -43.26
N ARG A 33 14.41 7.88 -43.97
CA ARG A 33 15.07 6.62 -44.34
C ARG A 33 16.27 6.82 -45.23
N SER A 34 17.21 5.89 -45.11
CA SER A 34 18.30 5.67 -46.07
C SER A 34 18.03 4.43 -46.93
N ASP A 35 18.42 4.45 -48.22
CA ASP A 35 18.05 3.45 -49.26
C ASP A 35 18.61 2.00 -49.05
N LYS A 36 18.70 1.47 -47.82
CA LYS A 36 19.51 0.27 -47.50
C LYS A 36 18.80 -0.94 -46.86
N GLU A 37 17.53 -0.84 -46.44
CA GLU A 37 16.97 -1.83 -45.49
C GLU A 37 16.36 -3.11 -46.12
N GLU A 38 15.60 -3.03 -47.23
CA GLU A 38 14.87 -4.21 -47.75
C GLU A 38 15.80 -5.32 -48.30
N VAL A 39 16.95 -4.94 -48.88
CA VAL A 39 17.92 -5.90 -49.42
C VAL A 39 18.59 -6.71 -48.30
N GLN A 40 18.88 -6.07 -47.16
CA GLN A 40 19.52 -6.71 -46.01
C GLN A 40 18.60 -7.70 -45.29
N LEU A 41 17.30 -7.39 -45.20
CA LEU A 41 16.34 -8.28 -44.55
C LEU A 41 16.20 -9.62 -45.30
N LYS A 42 16.17 -9.59 -46.64
CA LYS A 42 16.10 -10.81 -47.46
C LYS A 42 17.36 -11.66 -47.31
N GLU A 43 18.55 -11.04 -47.35
CA GLU A 43 19.82 -11.75 -47.14
C GLU A 43 19.90 -12.38 -45.74
N SER A 44 19.46 -11.66 -44.71
CA SER A 44 19.39 -12.15 -43.33
C SER A 44 18.43 -13.34 -43.20
N LEU A 45 17.26 -13.26 -43.82
CA LEU A 45 16.27 -14.35 -43.83
C LEU A 45 16.81 -15.61 -44.50
N GLU A 46 17.43 -15.48 -45.68
CA GLU A 46 18.06 -16.62 -46.36
C GLU A 46 19.18 -17.24 -45.53
N GLN A 47 19.95 -16.42 -44.81
CA GLN A 47 20.99 -16.90 -43.91
C GLN A 47 20.40 -17.64 -42.71
N SER A 48 19.34 -17.11 -42.09
CA SER A 48 18.60 -17.78 -41.01
C SER A 48 18.07 -19.15 -41.43
N ILE A 49 17.51 -19.25 -42.64
CA ILE A 49 17.05 -20.53 -43.20
C ILE A 49 18.22 -21.51 -43.38
N ARG A 50 19.35 -21.06 -43.93
CA ARG A 50 20.54 -21.91 -44.07
C ARG A 50 21.06 -22.43 -42.72
N THR A 51 21.06 -21.60 -41.68
CA THR A 51 21.45 -21.99 -40.32
C THR A 51 20.42 -22.95 -39.70
N ALA A 52 19.12 -22.69 -39.89
CA ALA A 52 18.04 -23.57 -39.42
C ALA A 52 18.14 -24.99 -39.98
N CYS A 53 18.78 -25.18 -41.15
CA CYS A 53 19.00 -26.48 -41.78
C CYS A 53 20.25 -27.23 -41.32
N ARG A 54 21.08 -26.67 -40.43
CA ARG A 54 22.27 -27.34 -39.86
C ARG A 54 21.94 -28.00 -38.52
N ASP A 55 22.53 -29.15 -38.21
CA ASP A 55 22.28 -29.86 -36.93
C ASP A 55 22.97 -29.18 -35.73
N ASP A 56 23.94 -28.30 -35.97
CA ASP A 56 24.74 -27.59 -34.97
C ASP A 56 24.45 -26.08 -34.97
N GLY A 57 23.55 -25.64 -34.07
CA GLY A 57 23.38 -24.23 -33.75
C GLY A 57 21.95 -23.82 -33.40
N GLU A 58 21.84 -22.76 -32.59
CA GLU A 58 20.60 -22.02 -32.42
C GLU A 58 20.34 -21.20 -33.68
N ALA A 59 19.15 -21.35 -34.25
CA ALA A 59 18.73 -20.58 -35.42
C ALA A 59 17.65 -19.58 -35.01
N ALA A 60 17.84 -18.32 -35.41
CA ALA A 60 16.91 -17.24 -35.15
C ALA A 60 16.42 -16.65 -36.48
N MET A 61 15.12 -16.35 -36.55
CA MET A 61 14.53 -15.60 -37.63
C MET A 61 14.71 -14.09 -37.36
N PRO A 62 14.83 -13.24 -38.39
CA PRO A 62 14.84 -11.79 -38.18
C PRO A 62 13.54 -11.34 -37.51
N ASP A 63 13.64 -10.63 -36.39
CA ASP A 63 12.49 -10.10 -35.64
C ASP A 63 11.71 -9.04 -36.43
N LEU A 64 12.38 -8.32 -37.34
CA LEU A 64 11.78 -7.36 -38.28
C LEU A 64 10.64 -7.96 -39.12
N LEU A 65 10.58 -9.30 -39.26
CA LEU A 65 9.46 -10.01 -39.90
C LEU A 65 8.13 -9.82 -39.15
N LEU A 66 8.16 -9.54 -37.84
CA LEU A 66 6.99 -9.37 -37.00
C LEU A 66 6.37 -7.97 -37.11
N TRP A 67 7.09 -6.99 -37.65
CA TRP A 67 6.75 -5.56 -37.53
C TRP A 67 6.29 -4.93 -38.85
N ASP A 68 5.74 -5.73 -39.77
CA ASP A 68 5.02 -5.20 -40.94
C ASP A 68 3.66 -4.59 -40.53
N GLU A 69 2.93 -4.00 -41.48
CA GLU A 69 1.63 -3.35 -41.22
C GLU A 69 0.64 -4.28 -40.49
N LYS A 70 0.58 -5.55 -40.86
CA LYS A 70 -0.30 -6.54 -40.22
C LYS A 70 0.18 -6.89 -38.82
N GLY A 71 1.48 -7.11 -38.66
CA GLY A 71 2.11 -7.47 -37.40
C GLY A 71 1.96 -6.39 -36.34
N LEU A 72 2.15 -5.11 -36.71
CA LEU A 72 1.89 -3.97 -35.82
C LEU A 72 0.45 -3.95 -35.30
N ARG A 73 -0.54 -4.26 -36.15
CA ARG A 73 -1.95 -4.35 -35.75
C ARG A 73 -2.24 -5.53 -34.83
N TYR A 74 -1.64 -6.70 -35.10
CA TYR A 74 -1.78 -7.84 -34.20
C TYR A 74 -1.13 -7.58 -32.85
N PHE A 75 0.04 -6.93 -32.81
CA PHE A 75 0.65 -6.54 -31.55
C PHE A 75 -0.19 -5.50 -30.81
N GLU A 76 -0.79 -4.53 -31.52
CA GLU A 76 -1.79 -3.64 -30.93
C GLU A 76 -2.93 -4.43 -30.28
N GLU A 77 -3.51 -5.42 -30.96
CA GLU A 77 -4.53 -6.32 -30.37
C GLU A 77 -4.00 -7.04 -29.10
N VAL A 78 -2.75 -7.54 -29.11
CA VAL A 78 -2.11 -8.13 -27.91
C VAL A 78 -2.08 -7.13 -26.76
N THR A 79 -1.78 -5.85 -27.01
CA THR A 79 -1.73 -4.82 -25.95
C THR A 79 -3.09 -4.49 -25.31
N TYR A 80 -4.20 -5.02 -25.84
CA TYR A 80 -5.54 -4.89 -25.27
C TYR A 80 -6.02 -6.16 -24.58
N THR A 81 -5.28 -7.28 -24.63
CA THR A 81 -5.71 -8.51 -23.98
C THR A 81 -5.51 -8.44 -22.45
N PRO A 82 -6.45 -8.93 -21.63
CA PRO A 82 -6.30 -8.93 -20.18
C PRO A 82 -5.08 -9.73 -19.68
N SER A 83 -4.69 -10.77 -20.42
CA SER A 83 -3.52 -11.59 -20.08
C SER A 83 -2.19 -10.84 -20.24
N TYR A 84 -2.12 -9.84 -21.12
CA TYR A 84 -0.92 -9.06 -21.39
C TYR A 84 -0.79 -7.85 -20.45
N TYR A 85 -0.35 -8.11 -19.23
CA TYR A 85 -0.34 -7.12 -18.13
C TYR A 85 0.50 -5.85 -18.41
N LEU A 86 1.58 -5.96 -19.19
CA LEU A 86 2.63 -4.94 -19.26
C LEU A 86 2.11 -3.56 -19.69
N THR A 87 1.26 -3.52 -20.72
CA THR A 87 0.73 -2.26 -21.27
C THR A 87 -0.06 -1.49 -20.21
N ASN A 88 -0.92 -2.18 -19.46
CA ASN A 88 -1.81 -1.54 -18.49
C ASN A 88 -1.05 -1.11 -17.22
N GLU A 89 -0.04 -1.88 -16.80
CA GLU A 89 0.85 -1.48 -15.69
C GLU A 89 1.61 -0.20 -16.02
N GLU A 90 2.19 -0.12 -17.23
CA GLU A 90 2.91 1.07 -17.68
C GLU A 90 1.99 2.28 -17.85
N ILE A 91 0.77 2.10 -18.37
CA ILE A 91 -0.25 3.15 -18.43
C ILE A 91 -0.66 3.63 -17.04
N GLY A 92 -0.85 2.69 -16.10
CA GLY A 92 -1.15 3.01 -14.71
C GLY A 92 -0.05 3.83 -14.03
N LEU A 93 1.22 3.58 -14.35
CA LEU A 93 2.34 4.40 -13.87
C LEU A 93 2.36 5.79 -14.51
N LEU A 94 2.16 5.85 -15.84
CA LEU A 94 2.12 7.13 -16.55
C LEU A 94 0.98 8.01 -16.03
N GLU A 95 -0.23 7.50 -15.82
CA GLU A 95 -1.35 8.29 -15.30
C GLU A 95 -1.06 8.85 -13.89
N ARG A 96 -0.48 8.03 -13.01
CA ARG A 96 -0.12 8.43 -11.64
C ARG A 96 0.98 9.50 -11.60
N HIS A 97 2.00 9.36 -12.44
CA HIS A 97 3.23 10.16 -12.35
C HIS A 97 3.43 11.16 -13.49
N LYS A 98 2.46 11.33 -14.41
CA LYS A 98 2.61 12.17 -15.62
C LYS A 98 3.10 13.59 -15.36
N TYR A 99 2.67 14.24 -14.29
CA TYR A 99 3.12 15.60 -13.99
C TYR A 99 4.56 15.63 -13.49
N GLN A 100 4.96 14.67 -12.64
CA GLN A 100 6.34 14.53 -12.16
C GLN A 100 7.29 14.23 -13.33
N ILE A 101 6.90 13.33 -14.23
CA ILE A 101 7.65 13.02 -15.44
C ILE A 101 7.74 14.27 -16.33
N ALA A 102 6.62 14.98 -16.55
CA ALA A 102 6.57 16.18 -17.38
C ALA A 102 7.41 17.35 -16.82
N GLU A 103 7.56 17.46 -15.50
CA GLU A 103 8.42 18.47 -14.85
C GLU A 103 9.89 18.28 -15.16
N HIS A 104 10.33 17.04 -15.39
CA HIS A 104 11.69 16.71 -15.81
C HIS A 104 11.97 17.01 -17.29
N ILE A 105 10.94 17.33 -18.09
CA ILE A 105 11.06 17.64 -19.51
C ILE A 105 11.15 19.16 -19.70
N PRO A 106 12.29 19.69 -20.18
CA PRO A 106 12.44 21.13 -20.37
C PRO A 106 11.49 21.68 -21.43
N SER A 107 10.94 22.88 -21.19
CA SER A 107 10.23 23.63 -22.24
C SER A 107 11.19 23.92 -23.41
N GLY A 108 10.69 23.78 -24.64
CA GLY A 108 11.45 23.84 -25.89
C GLY A 108 12.01 22.50 -26.37
N SER A 109 11.83 21.42 -25.58
CA SER A 109 12.37 20.09 -25.89
C SER A 109 11.73 19.46 -27.12
N MET A 110 12.52 18.63 -27.81
CA MET A 110 12.07 17.70 -28.83
C MET A 110 11.89 16.33 -28.17
N LEU A 111 10.64 15.89 -28.09
CA LEU A 111 10.25 14.62 -27.50
C LEU A 111 10.16 13.56 -28.61
N VAL A 112 11.06 12.58 -28.63
CA VAL A 112 11.11 11.59 -29.71
C VAL A 112 10.80 10.21 -29.15
N GLU A 113 9.68 9.62 -29.56
CA GLU A 113 9.27 8.27 -29.16
C GLU A 113 9.79 7.24 -30.15
N LEU A 114 10.63 6.34 -29.64
CA LEU A 114 11.24 5.24 -30.39
C LEU A 114 10.22 4.09 -30.47
N GLY A 115 9.66 3.86 -31.66
CA GLY A 115 8.66 2.82 -31.89
C GLY A 115 7.27 3.28 -31.43
N SER A 116 6.75 4.31 -32.09
CA SER A 116 5.48 4.93 -31.73
C SER A 116 4.30 4.03 -32.12
N GLY A 117 3.83 3.22 -31.18
CA GLY A 117 2.58 2.45 -31.32
C GLY A 117 1.33 3.34 -31.39
N ASN A 118 0.21 2.92 -30.81
CA ASN A 118 -1.10 3.57 -30.99
C ASN A 118 -1.37 4.85 -30.14
N LEU A 119 -0.32 5.61 -29.80
CA LEU A 119 -0.32 6.81 -28.93
C LEU A 119 -0.96 6.70 -27.53
N ARG A 120 -1.57 5.57 -27.13
CA ARG A 120 -2.32 5.45 -25.85
C ARG A 120 -1.52 5.96 -24.66
N LYS A 121 -0.25 5.54 -24.61
CA LYS A 121 0.69 5.81 -23.51
C LYS A 121 1.21 7.22 -23.54
N ILE A 122 1.83 7.60 -24.65
CA ILE A 122 2.45 8.92 -24.80
C ILE A 122 1.42 10.05 -24.69
N ARG A 123 0.17 9.83 -25.13
CA ARG A 123 -0.90 10.82 -25.00
C ARG A 123 -1.03 11.35 -23.58
N ILE A 124 -0.87 10.49 -22.57
CA ILE A 124 -0.97 10.84 -21.14
C ILE A 124 0.09 11.90 -20.78
N LEU A 125 1.32 11.69 -21.24
CA LEU A 125 2.43 12.61 -21.00
C LEU A 125 2.34 13.89 -21.85
N LEU A 126 1.88 13.79 -23.10
CA LEU A 126 1.63 14.97 -23.94
C LEU A 126 0.54 15.87 -23.34
N GLU A 127 -0.52 15.29 -22.77
CA GLU A 127 -1.55 16.04 -22.04
C GLU A 127 -0.98 16.75 -20.82
N ALA A 128 -0.17 16.08 -20.01
CA ALA A 128 0.46 16.69 -18.85
C ALA A 128 1.42 17.84 -19.24
N LEU A 129 2.20 17.67 -20.31
CA LEU A 129 3.07 18.74 -20.84
C LEU A 129 2.26 19.95 -21.33
N ASP A 130 1.15 19.71 -22.04
CA ASP A 130 0.26 20.78 -22.51
C ASP A 130 -0.37 21.54 -21.35
N GLU A 131 -0.87 20.82 -20.34
CA GLU A 131 -1.51 21.38 -19.15
C GLU A 131 -0.54 22.21 -18.30
N LEU A 132 0.73 21.79 -18.22
CA LEU A 132 1.80 22.54 -17.56
C LEU A 132 2.32 23.72 -18.40
N GLY A 133 1.78 23.94 -19.60
CA GLY A 133 2.20 25.02 -20.50
C GLY A 133 3.60 24.82 -21.07
N ARG A 134 4.08 23.57 -21.14
CA ARG A 134 5.41 23.24 -21.67
C ARG A 134 5.36 23.20 -23.19
N GLU A 135 6.14 24.06 -23.81
CA GLU A 135 6.25 24.15 -25.27
C GLU A 135 7.12 22.99 -25.80
N VAL A 136 6.52 21.98 -26.43
CA VAL A 136 7.28 20.79 -26.88
C VAL A 136 6.89 20.35 -28.29
N ASP A 137 7.87 19.77 -29.00
CA ASP A 137 7.63 19.11 -30.28
C ASP A 137 7.77 17.60 -30.11
N TYR A 138 6.66 16.88 -30.25
CA TYR A 138 6.59 15.43 -30.20
C TYR A 138 6.77 14.81 -31.60
N PHE A 139 7.64 13.80 -31.69
CA PHE A 139 7.94 13.05 -32.89
C PHE A 139 7.71 11.55 -32.65
N ALA A 140 6.74 10.99 -33.38
CA ALA A 140 6.44 9.57 -33.45
C ALA A 140 7.37 8.91 -34.48
N LEU A 141 8.34 8.09 -34.06
CA LEU A 141 9.24 7.35 -34.98
C LEU A 141 8.73 5.93 -35.21
N ASP A 142 8.48 5.57 -36.47
CA ASP A 142 7.99 4.24 -36.84
C ASP A 142 8.46 3.81 -38.24
N LEU A 143 8.50 2.48 -38.45
CA LEU A 143 8.84 1.82 -39.70
C LEU A 143 7.69 1.79 -40.72
N SER A 144 6.47 2.15 -40.32
CA SER A 144 5.29 2.10 -41.18
C SER A 144 4.68 3.48 -41.41
N TYR A 145 4.84 4.01 -42.62
CA TYR A 145 4.19 5.27 -43.02
C TYR A 145 2.66 5.23 -42.89
N PRO A 146 1.94 4.17 -43.35
CA PRO A 146 0.50 4.07 -43.15
C PRO A 146 0.08 4.09 -41.68
N GLU A 147 0.85 3.44 -40.79
CA GLU A 147 0.55 3.42 -39.36
C GLU A 147 0.85 4.78 -38.71
N LEU A 148 1.93 5.46 -39.09
CA LEU A 148 2.15 6.87 -38.67
C LEU A 148 0.99 7.77 -39.07
N GLN A 149 0.49 7.63 -40.31
CA GLN A 149 -0.68 8.39 -40.76
C GLN A 149 -1.92 8.09 -39.93
N ARG A 150 -2.22 6.80 -39.70
CA ARG A 150 -3.37 6.36 -38.90
C ARG A 150 -3.27 6.89 -37.48
N THR A 151 -2.17 6.61 -36.81
CA THR A 151 -1.88 6.95 -35.42
C THR A 151 -1.94 8.47 -35.19
N LEU A 152 -1.30 9.27 -36.06
CA LEU A 152 -1.35 10.73 -35.96
C LEU A 152 -2.72 11.32 -36.36
N SER A 153 -3.53 10.63 -37.16
CA SER A 153 -4.90 11.08 -37.48
C SER A 153 -5.83 11.08 -36.27
N LEU A 154 -5.52 10.31 -35.23
CA LEU A 154 -6.25 10.29 -33.96
C LEU A 154 -6.02 11.58 -33.14
N VAL A 155 -5.00 12.37 -33.47
CA VAL A 155 -4.73 13.67 -32.83
C VAL A 155 -5.57 14.74 -33.54
N SER A 156 -6.68 15.15 -32.91
CA SER A 156 -7.55 16.18 -33.47
C SER A 156 -6.81 17.53 -33.60
N PRO A 157 -7.01 18.30 -34.71
CA PRO A 157 -6.46 19.63 -34.84
C PRO A 157 -6.84 20.53 -33.66
N GLY A 158 -5.86 21.22 -33.08
CA GLY A 158 -6.07 22.08 -31.91
C GLY A 158 -6.25 21.36 -30.57
N ARG A 159 -6.02 20.03 -30.51
CA ARG A 159 -6.06 19.26 -29.26
C ARG A 159 -5.09 19.82 -28.20
N PHE A 160 -3.90 20.20 -28.63
CA PHE A 160 -2.85 20.72 -27.76
C PHE A 160 -2.57 22.19 -28.08
N ARG A 161 -2.30 22.99 -27.04
CA ARG A 161 -1.97 24.42 -27.15
C ARG A 161 -0.47 24.67 -27.21
N HIS A 162 0.30 23.88 -26.49
CA HIS A 162 1.74 23.99 -26.27
C HIS A 162 2.51 22.79 -26.86
N VAL A 163 1.84 21.69 -27.20
CA VAL A 163 2.43 20.52 -27.87
C VAL A 163 2.17 20.54 -29.38
N ARG A 164 3.20 20.28 -30.19
CA ARG A 164 3.06 20.00 -31.62
C ARG A 164 3.49 18.58 -31.93
N CYS A 165 2.75 17.88 -32.80
CA CYS A 165 3.01 16.48 -33.13
C CYS A 165 3.46 16.32 -34.59
N PHE A 166 4.42 15.42 -34.80
CA PHE A 166 5.02 15.09 -36.09
C PHE A 166 5.27 13.58 -36.19
N GLY A 167 5.39 13.06 -37.42
CA GLY A 167 5.85 11.70 -37.67
C GLY A 167 7.27 11.69 -38.25
N LEU A 168 8.06 10.68 -37.88
CA LEU A 168 9.33 10.34 -38.48
C LEU A 168 9.21 8.94 -39.06
N PHE A 169 9.29 8.83 -40.37
CA PHE A 169 9.24 7.56 -41.06
C PHE A 169 10.68 7.06 -41.29
N GLY A 170 11.05 6.00 -40.56
CA GLY A 170 12.36 5.35 -40.65
C GLY A 170 12.69 4.50 -39.43
N ALA A 171 13.83 3.80 -39.48
CA ALA A 171 14.27 2.96 -38.38
C ALA A 171 14.95 3.75 -37.25
N TYR A 172 15.27 3.08 -36.14
CA TYR A 172 15.98 3.69 -35.02
C TYR A 172 17.33 4.28 -35.43
N ASP A 173 18.02 3.66 -36.39
CA ASP A 173 19.28 4.15 -36.93
C ASP A 173 19.11 5.45 -37.73
N ASP A 174 18.09 5.53 -38.59
CA ASP A 174 17.76 6.75 -39.31
C ASP A 174 17.38 7.88 -38.34
N GLY A 175 16.58 7.56 -37.31
CA GLY A 175 16.20 8.48 -36.24
C GLY A 175 17.42 9.04 -35.49
N ARG A 176 18.38 8.16 -35.17
CA ARG A 176 19.65 8.54 -34.54
C ARG A 176 20.48 9.48 -35.42
N GLU A 177 20.62 9.18 -36.71
CA GLU A 177 21.35 10.05 -37.64
C GLU A 177 20.63 11.39 -37.87
N TRP A 178 19.30 11.38 -37.92
CA TRP A 178 18.49 12.60 -38.01
C TRP A 178 18.71 13.52 -36.80
N LEU A 179 18.76 12.96 -35.58
CA LEU A 179 19.03 13.72 -34.34
C LEU A 179 20.42 14.35 -34.29
N LYS A 180 21.39 13.84 -35.06
CA LYS A 180 22.77 14.38 -35.12
C LYS A 180 22.90 15.63 -35.97
N ARG A 181 21.91 15.95 -36.82
CA ARG A 181 21.95 17.14 -37.71
C ARG A 181 22.16 18.42 -36.88
N PRO A 182 23.06 19.34 -37.28
CA PRO A 182 23.43 20.51 -36.48
C PRO A 182 22.25 21.36 -35.99
N GLU A 183 21.25 21.55 -36.85
CA GLU A 183 20.03 22.31 -36.58
C GLU A 183 19.13 21.65 -35.51
N ILE A 184 19.10 20.31 -35.46
CA ILE A 184 18.29 19.53 -34.51
C ILE A 184 19.02 19.40 -33.17
N ARG A 185 20.33 19.13 -33.24
CA ARG A 185 21.20 18.90 -32.09
C ARG A 185 21.32 20.10 -31.15
N SER A 186 21.04 21.31 -31.64
CA SER A 186 21.08 22.53 -30.82
C SER A 186 19.93 22.63 -29.80
N ARG A 187 18.85 21.85 -29.97
CA ARG A 187 17.66 21.88 -29.10
C ARG A 187 17.75 20.80 -28.00
N PRO A 188 17.17 21.04 -26.81
CA PRO A 188 17.00 19.99 -25.80
C PRO A 188 16.21 18.83 -26.40
N GLN A 189 16.59 17.60 -26.06
CA GLN A 189 16.00 16.38 -26.60
C GLN A 189 15.65 15.44 -25.45
N THR A 190 14.46 14.87 -25.49
CA THR A 190 14.04 13.81 -24.57
C THR A 190 13.58 12.62 -25.40
N LEU A 191 14.26 11.49 -25.24
CA LEU A 191 13.96 10.25 -25.95
C LEU A 191 13.03 9.39 -25.09
N LEU A 192 11.99 8.85 -25.70
CA LEU A 192 11.03 7.99 -25.04
C LEU A 192 11.16 6.58 -25.59
N SER A 193 11.30 5.61 -24.69
CA SER A 193 11.19 4.19 -25.00
C SER A 193 10.17 3.58 -24.06
N LEU A 194 8.91 3.54 -24.50
CA LEU A 194 7.78 3.02 -23.73
C LEU A 194 7.42 1.62 -24.24
N GLY A 195 6.88 0.76 -23.37
CA GLY A 195 6.38 -0.58 -23.69
C GLY A 195 7.39 -1.67 -23.50
N SER A 196 8.44 -1.40 -22.72
CA SER A 196 9.61 -2.26 -22.62
C SER A 196 10.17 -2.64 -23.99
N THR A 197 10.14 -1.73 -24.96
CA THR A 197 10.68 -1.92 -26.32
C THR A 197 12.16 -2.33 -26.28
N LEU A 198 12.92 -1.81 -25.32
CA LEU A 198 14.31 -2.24 -25.05
C LEU A 198 14.44 -3.71 -24.66
N GLY A 199 13.36 -4.34 -24.20
CA GLY A 199 13.28 -5.78 -23.93
C GLY A 199 13.42 -6.63 -25.18
N SER A 200 13.14 -6.09 -26.37
CA SER A 200 13.33 -6.83 -27.62
C SER A 200 14.77 -6.86 -28.11
N LEU A 201 15.61 -5.93 -27.65
CA LEU A 201 17.02 -5.86 -28.04
C LEU A 201 17.85 -6.90 -27.27
N PRO A 202 18.90 -7.48 -27.90
CA PRO A 202 19.85 -8.31 -27.19
C PRO A 202 20.41 -7.56 -25.98
N ARG A 203 20.31 -8.18 -24.81
CA ARG A 203 20.66 -7.53 -23.53
C ARG A 203 22.07 -6.93 -23.49
N ALA A 204 23.04 -7.56 -24.15
CA ALA A 204 24.42 -7.07 -24.25
C ALA A 204 24.58 -5.84 -25.16
N GLU A 205 23.63 -5.60 -26.07
CA GLU A 205 23.65 -4.50 -27.03
C GLU A 205 22.81 -3.30 -26.56
N THR A 206 21.83 -3.51 -25.67
CA THR A 206 20.95 -2.45 -25.15
C THR A 206 21.70 -1.23 -24.57
N PRO A 207 22.77 -1.39 -23.76
CA PRO A 207 23.52 -0.23 -23.25
C PRO A 207 24.22 0.57 -24.36
N ALA A 208 24.79 -0.13 -25.36
CA ALA A 208 25.43 0.50 -26.50
C ALA A 208 24.42 1.23 -27.38
N PHE A 209 23.21 0.67 -27.54
CA PHE A 209 22.09 1.32 -28.21
C PHE A 209 21.74 2.65 -27.56
N LEU A 210 21.51 2.69 -26.23
CA LEU A 210 21.22 3.93 -25.51
C LEU A 210 22.38 4.94 -25.59
N SER A 211 23.61 4.48 -25.41
CA SER A 211 24.84 5.30 -25.52
C SER A 211 25.00 5.94 -26.90
N SER A 212 24.54 5.26 -27.96
CA SER A 212 24.68 5.72 -29.34
C SER A 212 23.94 7.05 -29.60
N PHE A 213 22.86 7.33 -28.86
CA PHE A 213 22.13 8.60 -28.95
C PHE A 213 22.82 9.74 -28.18
N CYS A 214 23.69 9.42 -27.22
CA CYS A 214 24.44 10.40 -26.42
C CYS A 214 25.79 10.81 -27.03
N SER A 215 26.32 9.99 -27.95
CA SER A 215 27.71 10.09 -28.41
C SER A 215 28.05 11.40 -29.14
N GLY A 216 29.22 11.95 -28.81
CA GLY A 216 29.79 13.12 -29.51
C GLY A 216 29.21 14.48 -29.12
N ARG A 217 28.52 14.61 -27.97
CA ARG A 217 27.86 15.83 -27.46
C ARG A 217 28.43 16.31 -26.12
N ALA A 218 29.09 17.49 -26.13
CA ALA A 218 29.60 18.13 -24.91
C ALA A 218 28.55 19.04 -24.24
N ASP A 219 27.79 19.80 -25.05
CA ASP A 219 26.71 20.68 -24.59
C ASP A 219 25.34 20.10 -25.02
N ASN A 220 24.35 20.15 -24.14
CA ASN A 220 22.96 19.71 -24.37
C ASN A 220 22.76 18.20 -24.63
N LYS A 221 23.11 17.37 -23.63
CA LYS A 221 22.90 15.91 -23.67
C LYS A 221 21.39 15.58 -23.66
N PRO A 222 20.94 14.57 -24.44
CA PRO A 222 19.56 14.13 -24.40
C PRO A 222 19.21 13.49 -23.05
N SER A 223 17.97 13.63 -22.60
CA SER A 223 17.41 12.85 -21.49
C SER A 223 16.58 11.68 -22.03
N PHE A 224 16.28 10.71 -21.17
CA PHE A 224 15.48 9.55 -21.51
C PHE A 224 14.33 9.38 -20.52
N VAL A 225 13.17 8.95 -21.02
CA VAL A 225 12.13 8.30 -20.22
C VAL A 225 12.01 6.87 -20.74
N VAL A 226 12.32 5.90 -19.89
CA VAL A 226 12.41 4.49 -20.26
C VAL A 226 11.41 3.70 -19.44
N GLY A 227 10.50 3.01 -20.13
CA GLY A 227 9.65 1.99 -19.53
C GLY A 227 10.33 0.63 -19.61
N LEU A 228 10.42 -0.06 -18.47
CA LEU A 228 11.08 -1.36 -18.32
C LEU A 228 10.13 -2.34 -17.63
N ASP A 229 10.05 -3.57 -18.15
CA ASP A 229 9.30 -4.64 -17.51
C ASP A 229 10.16 -5.37 -16.47
N GLY A 230 9.92 -5.10 -15.18
CA GLY A 230 10.64 -5.75 -14.07
C GLY A 230 10.08 -7.10 -13.62
N CYS A 231 9.07 -7.65 -14.31
CA CYS A 231 8.42 -8.87 -13.85
C CYS A 231 9.27 -10.12 -14.10
N LYS A 232 9.73 -10.76 -13.01
CA LYS A 232 10.45 -12.05 -13.04
C LYS A 232 9.57 -13.26 -12.67
N GLN A 233 8.26 -13.06 -12.53
CA GLN A 233 7.34 -14.14 -12.18
C GLN A 233 7.00 -14.98 -13.41
N GLU A 234 7.66 -16.13 -13.55
CA GLU A 234 7.53 -17.04 -14.70
C GLU A 234 6.06 -17.26 -15.11
N ALA A 235 5.18 -17.63 -14.17
CA ALA A 235 3.79 -17.92 -14.48
C ALA A 235 3.04 -16.71 -15.07
N ARG A 236 3.27 -15.52 -14.52
CA ARG A 236 2.64 -14.27 -14.99
C ARG A 236 3.17 -13.89 -16.38
N VAL A 237 4.48 -14.02 -16.59
CA VAL A 237 5.12 -13.78 -17.88
C VAL A 237 4.62 -14.78 -18.92
N LEU A 238 4.66 -16.08 -18.64
CA LEU A 238 4.17 -17.11 -19.56
C LEU A 238 2.70 -16.92 -19.90
N SER A 239 1.85 -16.53 -18.94
CA SER A 239 0.43 -16.25 -19.19
C SER A 239 0.22 -15.09 -20.17
N ALA A 240 1.10 -14.07 -20.13
CA ALA A 240 1.00 -12.90 -21.00
C ALA A 240 1.37 -13.22 -22.45
N TYR A 241 2.34 -14.10 -22.67
CA TYR A 241 2.87 -14.37 -24.01
C TYR A 241 2.42 -15.72 -24.61
N ASN A 242 1.95 -16.67 -23.80
CA ASN A 242 1.36 -17.94 -24.28
C ASN A 242 -0.17 -17.88 -24.25
N ASP A 243 -0.69 -16.78 -24.76
CA ASP A 243 -2.07 -16.34 -24.58
C ASP A 243 -3.12 -17.42 -24.93
N PRO A 244 -4.13 -17.65 -24.06
CA PRO A 244 -5.18 -18.65 -24.30
C PRO A 244 -6.00 -18.38 -25.55
N ASP A 245 -6.19 -17.09 -25.90
CA ASP A 245 -7.04 -16.64 -27.01
C ASP A 245 -6.33 -16.69 -28.37
N GLY A 246 -5.01 -16.95 -28.39
CA GLY A 246 -4.21 -17.14 -29.59
C GLY A 246 -3.94 -15.89 -30.44
N ILE A 247 -4.19 -14.69 -29.90
CA ILE A 247 -3.89 -13.38 -30.49
C ILE A 247 -2.36 -13.17 -30.58
N ASN A 248 -1.61 -13.44 -29.51
CA ASN A 248 -0.15 -13.36 -29.54
C ASN A 248 0.44 -14.45 -30.43
N ARG A 249 -0.13 -15.67 -30.40
CA ARG A 249 0.21 -16.72 -31.36
C ARG A 249 0.02 -16.28 -32.83
N LYS A 250 -1.05 -15.53 -33.13
CA LYS A 250 -1.33 -14.97 -34.45
C LYS A 250 -0.31 -13.89 -34.83
N PHE A 251 0.04 -13.00 -33.90
CA PHE A 251 1.13 -12.04 -34.08
C PHE A 251 2.44 -12.72 -34.44
N ILE A 252 2.85 -13.76 -33.69
CA ILE A 252 4.10 -14.47 -33.97
C ILE A 252 4.04 -15.23 -35.29
N LYS A 253 2.93 -15.91 -35.62
CA LYS A 253 2.78 -16.59 -36.91
C LYS A 253 2.81 -15.65 -38.12
N ASN A 254 2.47 -14.37 -37.96
CA ASN A 254 2.60 -13.37 -39.01
C ASN A 254 4.03 -13.24 -39.55
N GLY A 255 5.05 -13.46 -38.70
CA GLY A 255 6.45 -13.45 -39.15
C GLY A 255 6.75 -14.50 -40.23
N LEU A 256 6.12 -15.67 -40.17
CA LEU A 256 6.27 -16.70 -41.21
C LEU A 256 5.52 -16.33 -42.51
N VAL A 257 4.37 -15.66 -42.39
CA VAL A 257 3.66 -15.09 -43.55
C VAL A 257 4.55 -14.07 -44.25
N ARG A 258 5.14 -13.16 -43.46
CA ARG A 258 6.03 -12.13 -43.99
C ARG A 258 7.29 -12.71 -44.61
N ALA A 259 7.83 -13.79 -44.05
CA ALA A 259 8.94 -14.53 -44.65
C ALA A 259 8.59 -15.08 -46.04
N ASN A 260 7.41 -15.68 -46.22
CA ASN A 260 6.93 -16.14 -47.53
C ASN A 260 6.80 -14.98 -48.54
N GLU A 261 6.27 -13.83 -48.11
CA GLU A 261 6.16 -12.64 -48.94
C GLU A 261 7.53 -12.15 -49.44
N ILE A 262 8.54 -12.09 -48.56
CA ILE A 262 9.91 -11.64 -48.89
C ILE A 262 10.63 -12.63 -49.81
N LEU A 263 10.42 -13.94 -49.61
CA LEU A 263 11.00 -15.00 -50.43
C LEU A 263 10.31 -15.14 -51.81
N GLY A 264 9.12 -14.55 -51.97
CA GLY A 264 8.35 -14.59 -53.22
C GLY A 264 7.73 -15.96 -53.55
N HIS A 265 7.72 -16.89 -52.59
CA HIS A 265 7.08 -18.21 -52.70
C HIS A 265 6.70 -18.74 -51.31
N GLU A 266 5.81 -19.74 -51.27
CA GLU A 266 5.38 -20.37 -50.01
C GLU A 266 6.44 -21.35 -49.49
N ALA A 267 7.37 -20.84 -48.69
CA ALA A 267 8.38 -21.65 -48.02
C ALA A 267 7.86 -22.26 -46.71
N PHE A 268 7.04 -21.51 -45.96
CA PHE A 268 6.51 -21.89 -44.66
C PHE A 268 4.99 -22.15 -44.72
N ASP A 269 4.58 -23.41 -44.59
CA ASP A 269 3.18 -23.81 -44.39
C ASP A 269 2.79 -23.65 -42.91
N LEU A 270 1.99 -22.63 -42.59
CA LEU A 270 1.64 -22.24 -41.22
C LEU A 270 1.02 -23.37 -40.37
N ASP A 271 0.37 -24.35 -40.98
CA ASP A 271 -0.25 -25.47 -40.26
C ASP A 271 0.78 -26.50 -39.76
N GLN A 272 1.96 -26.50 -40.38
CA GLN A 272 3.10 -27.34 -39.98
C GLN A 272 3.95 -26.68 -38.89
N TRP A 273 3.68 -25.43 -38.50
CA TRP A 273 4.45 -24.71 -37.49
C TRP A 273 3.59 -24.36 -36.26
N ASP A 274 4.17 -24.59 -35.09
CA ASP A 274 3.63 -24.17 -33.81
C ASP A 274 4.45 -23.01 -33.23
N VAL A 275 3.85 -22.27 -32.29
CA VAL A 275 4.52 -21.21 -31.55
C VAL A 275 4.54 -21.59 -30.08
N LYS A 276 5.71 -21.50 -29.46
CA LYS A 276 5.89 -21.76 -28.03
C LYS A 276 6.74 -20.68 -27.39
N GLY A 277 6.19 -20.03 -26.38
CA GLY A 277 6.93 -19.17 -25.45
C GLY A 277 7.53 -19.98 -24.31
N VAL A 278 8.77 -19.68 -23.96
CA VAL A 278 9.51 -20.30 -22.85
C VAL A 278 10.12 -19.19 -22.01
N TRP A 279 10.12 -19.38 -20.69
CA TRP A 279 10.85 -18.52 -19.77
C TRP A 279 12.30 -18.99 -19.70
N ASP A 280 13.23 -18.08 -20.00
CA ASP A 280 14.66 -18.25 -19.80
C ASP A 280 15.04 -17.54 -18.50
N ALA A 281 15.15 -18.31 -17.43
CA ALA A 281 15.50 -17.80 -16.11
C ALA A 281 16.94 -17.26 -16.04
N GLU A 282 17.86 -17.82 -16.84
CA GLU A 282 19.28 -17.42 -16.86
C GLU A 282 19.44 -16.02 -17.45
N ASN A 283 18.77 -15.76 -18.57
CA ASN A 283 18.83 -14.45 -19.23
C ASN A 283 17.74 -13.47 -18.76
N GLY A 284 16.81 -13.94 -17.92
CA GLY A 284 15.66 -13.18 -17.44
C GLY A 284 14.77 -12.71 -18.59
N SER A 285 14.49 -13.60 -19.55
CA SER A 285 13.72 -13.27 -20.76
C SER A 285 12.60 -14.25 -21.04
N HIS A 286 11.59 -13.75 -21.74
CA HIS A 286 10.62 -14.60 -22.40
C HIS A 286 10.99 -14.77 -23.87
N ASP A 287 11.23 -16.01 -24.28
CA ASP A 287 11.70 -16.36 -25.62
C ASP A 287 10.60 -17.09 -26.39
N GLN A 288 10.24 -16.59 -27.57
CA GLN A 288 9.25 -17.21 -28.44
C GLN A 288 9.90 -17.94 -29.59
N TYR A 289 9.48 -19.18 -29.83
CA TYR A 289 10.02 -20.04 -30.86
C TYR A 289 8.97 -20.50 -31.85
N TYR A 290 9.36 -20.59 -33.13
CA TYR A 290 8.70 -21.42 -34.13
C TYR A 290 9.17 -22.87 -33.99
N ILE A 291 8.23 -23.83 -33.97
CA ILE A 291 8.52 -25.25 -33.83
C ILE A 291 7.78 -26.04 -34.92
N PRO A 292 8.46 -26.78 -35.80
CA PRO A 292 7.80 -27.57 -36.82
C PRO A 292 7.18 -28.83 -36.20
N ARG A 293 5.91 -29.10 -36.55
CA ARG A 293 5.13 -30.25 -36.06
C ARG A 293 5.60 -31.56 -36.68
N SER A 294 6.07 -31.52 -37.92
CA SER A 294 6.67 -32.64 -38.66
C SER A 294 7.99 -32.22 -39.27
N ASN A 295 8.73 -33.14 -39.89
CA ASN A 295 9.91 -32.75 -40.66
C ASN A 295 9.47 -31.88 -41.85
N VAL A 296 10.08 -30.71 -42.02
CA VAL A 296 9.75 -29.74 -43.06
C VAL A 296 10.97 -29.48 -43.94
N HIS A 297 10.77 -29.24 -45.24
CA HIS A 297 11.86 -28.99 -46.18
C HIS A 297 11.91 -27.51 -46.55
N LEU A 298 12.99 -26.81 -46.16
CA LEU A 298 13.24 -25.42 -46.52
C LEU A 298 14.53 -25.31 -47.32
N GLY A 299 14.49 -24.66 -48.49
CA GLY A 299 15.69 -24.44 -49.30
C GLY A 299 16.44 -25.71 -49.71
N GLY A 300 15.72 -26.84 -49.88
CA GLY A 300 16.30 -28.14 -50.25
C GLY A 300 16.87 -28.97 -49.10
N ASN A 301 16.82 -28.48 -47.85
CA ASN A 301 17.30 -29.17 -46.67
C ASN A 301 16.16 -29.42 -45.67
N MET A 302 16.28 -30.49 -44.87
CA MET A 302 15.25 -30.90 -43.91
C MET A 302 15.49 -30.25 -42.55
N ILE A 303 14.45 -29.66 -41.98
CA ILE A 303 14.37 -29.25 -40.57
C ILE A 303 13.58 -30.32 -39.82
N THR A 304 14.16 -30.86 -38.76
CA THR A 304 13.56 -31.92 -37.95
C THR A 304 12.41 -31.40 -37.10
N SER A 305 11.38 -32.24 -36.94
CA SER A 305 10.26 -31.98 -36.02
C SER A 305 10.78 -31.65 -34.61
N GLY A 306 10.18 -30.64 -33.99
CA GLY A 306 10.55 -30.21 -32.63
C GLY A 306 11.75 -29.26 -32.55
N LYS A 307 12.45 -28.97 -33.66
CA LYS A 307 13.54 -27.99 -33.67
C LYS A 307 13.02 -26.58 -33.34
N LYS A 308 13.65 -25.90 -32.40
CA LYS A 308 13.29 -24.53 -32.01
C LYS A 308 14.00 -23.52 -32.93
N LEU A 309 13.22 -22.64 -33.56
CA LEU A 309 13.74 -21.45 -34.25
C LEU A 309 13.29 -20.22 -33.48
N LEU A 310 14.22 -19.42 -32.97
CA LEU A 310 13.89 -18.22 -32.20
C LEU A 310 13.19 -17.20 -33.09
N ALA A 311 12.04 -16.70 -32.64
CA ALA A 311 11.25 -15.67 -33.30
C ALA A 311 11.54 -14.28 -32.72
N VAL A 312 11.42 -14.15 -31.40
CA VAL A 312 11.64 -12.88 -30.68
C VAL A 312 11.94 -13.17 -29.20
N LYS A 313 12.71 -12.28 -28.57
CA LYS A 313 12.96 -12.27 -27.12
C LYS A 313 12.29 -11.06 -26.48
N SER A 314 11.94 -11.20 -25.21
CA SER A 314 11.51 -10.09 -24.36
C SER A 314 12.24 -10.18 -23.02
N HIS A 315 13.37 -9.48 -22.92
CA HIS A 315 14.13 -9.31 -21.69
C HIS A 315 13.35 -8.48 -20.67
N LYS A 316 13.43 -8.93 -19.42
CA LYS A 316 12.85 -8.28 -18.25
C LYS A 316 13.96 -7.62 -17.47
N TYR A 317 13.76 -6.37 -17.07
CA TYR A 317 14.73 -5.56 -16.34
C TYR A 317 14.12 -5.17 -15.00
N ASP A 318 14.48 -5.89 -13.94
CA ASP A 318 14.14 -5.46 -12.58
C ASP A 318 14.96 -4.22 -12.16
N ALA A 319 14.87 -3.85 -10.88
CA ALA A 319 15.54 -2.64 -10.39
C ALA A 319 17.07 -2.70 -10.55
N GLU A 320 17.67 -3.87 -10.36
CA GLU A 320 19.11 -4.07 -10.50
C GLU A 320 19.50 -4.03 -11.98
N ASP A 321 18.76 -4.77 -12.81
CA ASP A 321 19.00 -4.80 -14.25
C ASP A 321 18.92 -3.40 -14.88
N ARG A 322 18.01 -2.55 -14.39
CA ARG A 322 17.89 -1.14 -14.79
C ARG A 322 19.15 -0.35 -14.44
N ASP A 323 19.63 -0.48 -13.21
CA ASP A 323 20.77 0.32 -12.73
C ASP A 323 22.06 -0.06 -13.47
N VAL A 324 22.27 -1.36 -13.70
CA VAL A 324 23.35 -1.88 -14.56
C VAL A 324 23.22 -1.37 -15.99
N LEU A 325 22.01 -1.44 -16.58
CA LEU A 325 21.76 -0.94 -17.93
C LEU A 325 22.09 0.55 -18.05
N CYS A 326 21.61 1.37 -17.11
CA CYS A 326 21.87 2.81 -17.10
C CYS A 326 23.36 3.12 -16.93
N LEU A 327 24.03 2.44 -15.99
CA LEU A 327 25.47 2.62 -15.75
C LEU A 327 26.30 2.27 -16.99
N GLN A 328 26.04 1.11 -17.61
CA GLN A 328 26.74 0.67 -18.82
C GLN A 328 26.43 1.58 -20.03
N ALA A 329 25.24 2.18 -20.06
CA ALA A 329 24.86 3.16 -21.08
C ALA A 329 25.46 4.57 -20.83
N GLY A 330 26.17 4.78 -19.72
CA GLY A 330 26.68 6.09 -19.31
C GLY A 330 25.57 7.09 -18.94
N LEU A 331 24.42 6.59 -18.50
CA LEU A 331 23.26 7.37 -18.08
C LEU A 331 23.19 7.45 -16.55
N GLN A 332 22.72 8.59 -16.05
CA GLN A 332 22.40 8.77 -14.64
C GLN A 332 20.88 8.71 -14.47
N VAL A 333 20.39 7.87 -13.56
CA VAL A 333 18.99 7.84 -13.18
C VAL A 333 18.67 9.10 -12.36
N VAL A 334 17.66 9.85 -12.79
CA VAL A 334 17.24 11.10 -12.15
C VAL A 334 16.00 10.90 -11.27
N ASP A 335 15.09 10.02 -11.68
CA ASP A 335 13.87 9.67 -10.95
C ASP A 335 13.38 8.27 -11.41
N CYS A 336 12.52 7.61 -10.62
CA CYS A 336 12.01 6.26 -10.91
C CYS A 336 10.61 6.00 -10.29
N TRP A 337 9.77 5.27 -11.01
CA TRP A 337 8.38 4.95 -10.60
C TRP A 337 8.08 3.46 -10.86
N ALA A 338 7.37 2.78 -9.96
CA ALA A 338 7.10 1.33 -10.02
C ALA A 338 5.69 0.95 -9.51
N SER A 339 5.15 -0.19 -9.98
CA SER A 339 3.83 -0.69 -9.60
C SER A 339 3.87 -1.37 -8.22
N ASP A 340 3.06 -0.89 -7.27
CA ASP A 340 3.00 -1.38 -5.87
C ASP A 340 2.35 -2.78 -5.75
N THR A 341 2.90 -3.65 -4.88
CA THR A 341 2.17 -4.78 -4.23
C THR A 341 1.68 -4.34 -2.84
N ASP A 342 0.85 -5.10 -2.12
CA ASP A 342 0.18 -4.64 -0.88
C ASP A 342 1.10 -4.43 0.34
N TYR A 343 0.87 -3.36 1.12
CA TYR A 343 1.56 -3.09 2.40
C TYR A 343 0.63 -3.31 3.58
N SER A 344 1.16 -3.81 4.70
CA SER A 344 0.42 -3.87 5.95
C SER A 344 1.00 -2.89 6.99
N PRO A 345 0.24 -1.87 7.43
CA PRO A 345 0.60 -1.02 8.57
C PRO A 345 0.85 -1.79 9.89
N ALA A 346 0.41 -3.05 9.99
CA ALA A 346 0.73 -3.92 11.13
C ALA A 346 2.23 -4.14 11.31
N GLY A 347 2.98 -4.36 10.23
CA GLY A 347 4.42 -4.61 10.30
C GLY A 347 5.19 -3.41 10.86
N LEU A 348 4.86 -2.19 10.41
CA LEU A 348 5.46 -0.97 10.93
C LEU A 348 5.07 -0.68 12.38
N MET A 349 3.80 -0.88 12.75
CA MET A 349 3.41 -0.74 14.15
C MET A 349 4.17 -1.72 15.04
N ALA A 350 4.32 -2.98 14.60
CA ALA A 350 5.12 -3.97 15.31
C ALA A 350 6.57 -3.51 15.49
N ALA A 351 7.19 -2.97 14.45
CA ALA A 351 8.55 -2.41 14.51
C ALA A 351 8.64 -1.19 15.44
N CYS A 352 7.67 -0.28 15.41
CA CYS A 352 7.63 0.89 16.28
C CYS A 352 7.58 0.46 17.75
N TRP A 353 6.69 -0.47 18.08
CA TRP A 353 6.61 -1.06 19.41
C TRP A 353 7.92 -1.77 19.79
N ALA A 354 8.50 -2.53 18.86
CA ALA A 354 9.71 -3.28 19.07
C ALA A 354 10.92 -2.40 19.43
N SER A 355 10.97 -1.18 18.90
CA SER A 355 12.02 -0.20 19.20
C SER A 355 12.09 0.17 20.69
N HIS A 356 11.02 -0.06 21.47
CA HIS A 356 10.97 0.13 22.92
C HIS A 356 11.43 -1.06 23.75
N TYR A 357 11.76 -2.20 23.14
CA TYR A 357 12.27 -3.38 23.84
C TYR A 357 13.73 -3.66 23.52
N ASN A 358 14.41 -4.35 24.44
CA ASN A 358 15.82 -4.70 24.26
C ASN A 358 15.90 -6.03 23.51
N MET A 359 15.42 -6.01 22.27
CA MET A 359 15.39 -7.17 21.39
C MET A 359 15.97 -6.81 20.03
N SER A 360 16.60 -7.79 19.39
CA SER A 360 17.02 -7.68 18.00
C SER A 360 15.80 -7.92 17.12
N THR A 361 15.49 -6.95 16.27
CA THR A 361 14.29 -6.99 15.42
C THR A 361 14.68 -6.64 14.00
N ARG A 362 14.24 -7.50 13.08
CA ARG A 362 14.34 -7.28 11.63
C ARG A 362 12.93 -7.21 11.07
N ILE A 363 12.75 -6.30 10.12
CA ILE A 363 11.53 -6.15 9.34
C ILE A 363 11.96 -6.16 7.87
N ILE A 364 11.51 -7.17 7.14
CA ILE A 364 11.81 -7.36 5.73
C ILE A 364 10.57 -7.05 4.91
N ASP A 365 10.77 -6.48 3.73
CA ASP A 365 9.70 -6.27 2.77
C ASP A 365 10.26 -6.47 1.36
N GLN A 366 9.51 -7.18 0.51
CA GLN A 366 9.92 -7.45 -0.87
C GLN A 366 9.81 -6.20 -1.77
N LYS A 367 9.11 -5.16 -1.31
CA LYS A 367 8.98 -3.89 -2.02
C LYS A 367 10.28 -3.09 -1.99
N GLY A 368 10.42 -2.19 -2.97
CA GLY A 368 11.52 -1.22 -3.00
C GLY A 368 11.32 0.01 -2.11
N GLY A 369 10.15 0.21 -1.52
CA GLY A 369 9.83 1.38 -0.71
C GLY A 369 8.40 1.40 -0.15
N PRO A 370 8.03 2.50 0.56
CA PRO A 370 6.71 2.67 1.15
C PRO A 370 5.62 2.84 0.09
N THR A 371 4.36 2.63 0.49
CA THR A 371 3.21 2.75 -0.40
C THR A 371 2.97 4.19 -0.81
N THR A 372 2.82 4.44 -2.11
CA THR A 372 2.55 5.79 -2.63
C THR A 372 1.06 6.14 -2.64
N THR A 373 0.20 5.17 -3.02
CA THR A 373 -1.27 5.28 -3.01
C THR A 373 -1.88 4.10 -2.26
N GLY A 374 -2.58 4.39 -1.16
CA GLY A 374 -3.01 3.39 -0.17
C GLY A 374 -4.41 2.81 -0.37
N HIS A 375 -4.66 1.61 0.16
CA HIS A 375 -5.96 0.95 0.13
C HIS A 375 -6.85 1.32 1.33
N ALA A 376 -6.25 1.77 2.43
CA ALA A 376 -6.97 2.26 3.61
C ALA A 376 -6.88 3.79 3.75
N ASP A 377 -7.93 4.39 4.30
CA ASP A 377 -7.99 5.82 4.61
C ASP A 377 -8.64 6.17 5.95
N GLY A 378 -9.56 5.34 6.46
CA GLY A 378 -10.21 5.54 7.76
C GLY A 378 -9.30 5.26 8.96
N ILE A 379 -9.22 6.21 9.89
CA ILE A 379 -8.49 6.09 11.17
C ILE A 379 -9.46 6.36 12.33
N HIS A 380 -9.76 5.32 13.11
CA HIS A 380 -10.70 5.42 14.22
C HIS A 380 -10.07 5.95 15.51
N SER A 381 -10.92 6.43 16.43
CA SER A 381 -10.51 6.98 17.73
C SER A 381 -9.45 6.14 18.45
N ARG A 382 -9.63 4.82 18.55
CA ARG A 382 -8.67 3.98 19.28
C ARG A 382 -7.30 3.97 18.62
N THR A 383 -7.23 3.97 17.30
CA THR A 383 -5.97 4.02 16.55
C THR A 383 -5.28 5.37 16.73
N LEU A 384 -6.04 6.47 16.80
CA LEU A 384 -5.49 7.79 17.14
C LEU A 384 -4.98 7.87 18.58
N GLU A 385 -5.66 7.24 19.54
CA GLU A 385 -5.16 7.08 20.92
C GLU A 385 -3.85 6.30 20.97
N ILE A 386 -3.73 5.24 20.16
CA ILE A 386 -2.50 4.46 19.99
C ILE A 386 -1.38 5.31 19.38
N PHE A 387 -1.65 6.04 18.29
CA PHE A 387 -0.63 6.91 17.73
C PHE A 387 -0.23 8.05 18.69
N ASN A 388 -1.18 8.56 19.48
CA ASN A 388 -0.91 9.57 20.50
C ASN A 388 0.01 9.04 21.60
N SER A 389 -0.12 7.77 22.03
CA SER A 389 0.77 7.20 23.04
C SER A 389 2.22 7.00 22.56
N PHE A 390 2.46 7.11 21.25
CA PHE A 390 3.78 7.21 20.63
C PHE A 390 4.19 8.63 20.25
N GLY A 391 3.33 9.64 20.43
CA GLY A 391 3.57 11.01 19.97
C GLY A 391 3.44 11.19 18.45
N LEU A 392 2.70 10.31 17.77
CA LEU A 392 2.54 10.26 16.31
C LEU A 392 1.21 10.83 15.81
N VAL A 393 0.31 11.25 16.71
CA VAL A 393 -1.03 11.72 16.33
C VAL A 393 -1.02 13.09 15.64
N ASP A 394 -0.09 13.97 16.01
CA ASP A 394 -0.03 15.36 15.56
C ASP A 394 0.05 15.52 14.04
N PRO A 395 0.95 14.82 13.32
CA PRO A 395 0.99 14.87 11.87
C PRO A 395 -0.32 14.41 11.21
N ILE A 396 -1.00 13.42 11.79
CA ILE A 396 -2.27 12.86 11.28
C ILE A 396 -3.38 13.90 11.43
N VAL A 397 -3.50 14.53 12.60
CA VAL A 397 -4.50 15.56 12.86
C VAL A 397 -4.27 16.80 11.99
N ARG A 398 -3.00 17.14 11.68
CA ARG A 398 -2.66 18.29 10.83
C ARG A 398 -2.92 18.05 9.34
N GLN A 399 -2.70 16.83 8.86
CA GLN A 399 -2.74 16.52 7.42
C GLN A 399 -4.02 15.81 6.98
N GLY A 400 -4.63 15.03 7.86
CA GLY A 400 -5.86 14.30 7.60
C GLY A 400 -7.11 15.18 7.59
N ILE A 401 -8.21 14.61 7.12
CA ILE A 401 -9.54 15.22 7.10
C ILE A 401 -10.36 14.69 8.28
N PRO A 402 -10.90 15.56 9.15
CA PRO A 402 -11.82 15.14 10.20
C PRO A 402 -13.12 14.57 9.61
N ASP A 403 -13.46 13.34 9.96
CA ASP A 403 -14.73 12.70 9.60
C ASP A 403 -15.74 12.92 10.73
N VAL A 404 -16.42 14.06 10.69
CA VAL A 404 -17.30 14.53 11.77
C VAL A 404 -18.72 13.98 11.62
N GLU A 405 -19.25 13.97 10.40
CA GLU A 405 -20.63 13.61 10.10
C GLU A 405 -20.71 12.65 8.91
N MET A 406 -21.58 11.66 9.04
CA MET A 406 -21.97 10.77 7.95
C MET A 406 -23.37 11.15 7.45
N CYS A 407 -23.49 11.34 6.13
CA CYS A 407 -24.74 11.66 5.45
C CYS A 407 -25.35 10.39 4.84
N TYR A 408 -26.62 10.13 5.12
CA TYR A 408 -27.34 8.98 4.58
C TYR A 408 -28.30 9.45 3.48
N TRP A 409 -28.14 8.84 2.30
CA TRP A 409 -28.91 9.15 1.11
C TRP A 409 -29.66 7.91 0.65
N GLY A 410 -30.90 8.10 0.22
CA GLY A 410 -31.75 7.01 -0.27
C GLY A 410 -32.87 7.54 -1.18
N PRO A 411 -33.69 6.65 -1.74
CA PRO A 411 -34.77 7.05 -2.66
C PRO A 411 -35.81 7.96 -2.00
N HIS A 412 -36.16 9.04 -2.70
CA HIS A 412 -37.39 9.78 -2.45
C HIS A 412 -38.60 8.94 -2.91
N LYS A 413 -39.59 8.79 -2.03
CA LYS A 413 -40.76 7.89 -2.22
C LYS A 413 -41.49 8.11 -3.55
N ASP A 414 -41.66 9.36 -3.98
CA ASP A 414 -42.43 9.67 -5.19
C ASP A 414 -41.61 9.73 -6.50
N THR A 415 -40.30 10.03 -6.43
CA THR A 415 -39.50 10.29 -7.65
C THR A 415 -38.48 9.21 -7.95
N GLY A 416 -38.16 8.35 -6.97
CA GLY A 416 -37.10 7.34 -7.08
C GLY A 416 -35.68 7.92 -7.17
N LYS A 417 -35.52 9.24 -7.14
CA LYS A 417 -34.21 9.91 -7.09
C LYS A 417 -33.66 9.91 -5.68
N ILE A 418 -32.34 9.99 -5.54
CA ILE A 418 -31.73 10.03 -4.22
C ILE A 418 -31.93 11.40 -3.54
N GLU A 419 -32.26 11.37 -2.25
CA GLU A 419 -32.30 12.54 -1.37
C GLU A 419 -31.63 12.24 -0.03
N ARG A 420 -31.18 13.29 0.65
CA ARG A 420 -30.59 13.16 1.98
C ARG A 420 -31.70 12.85 2.96
N GLN A 421 -31.66 11.65 3.55
CA GLN A 421 -32.64 11.22 4.54
C GLN A 421 -32.28 11.71 5.93
N LYS A 422 -30.99 11.63 6.28
CA LYS A 422 -30.51 12.04 7.61
C LYS A 422 -29.01 12.35 7.60
N ARG A 423 -28.59 13.01 8.68
CA ARG A 423 -27.19 13.26 8.99
C ARG A 423 -26.93 12.92 10.44
N LEU A 424 -25.87 12.16 10.68
CA LEU A 424 -25.51 11.68 12.01
C LEU A 424 -24.01 11.88 12.21
N ARG A 425 -23.55 12.02 13.46
CA ARG A 425 -22.11 12.03 13.72
C ARG A 425 -21.49 10.70 13.31
N SER A 426 -20.30 10.74 12.72
CA SER A 426 -19.55 9.53 12.32
C SER A 426 -19.19 8.69 13.54
N GLN A 427 -18.85 9.34 14.66
CA GLN A 427 -18.63 8.70 15.96
C GLN A 427 -19.22 9.54 17.11
N PRO A 428 -19.77 8.91 18.17
CA PRO A 428 -20.22 9.63 19.35
C PRO A 428 -19.04 10.36 20.04
N GLY A 429 -19.15 11.68 20.18
CA GLY A 429 -18.06 12.52 20.70
C GLY A 429 -17.70 12.30 22.17
N SER A 430 -18.46 11.49 22.90
CA SER A 430 -18.17 11.12 24.29
C SER A 430 -17.24 9.91 24.43
N LEU A 431 -16.92 9.20 23.34
CA LEU A 431 -16.18 7.94 23.40
C LEU A 431 -14.65 8.10 23.52
N SER A 432 -14.11 9.19 22.98
CA SER A 432 -12.68 9.47 22.94
C SER A 432 -12.43 10.98 22.79
N GLN A 433 -11.22 11.43 23.16
CA GLN A 433 -10.76 12.78 22.85
C GLN A 433 -10.53 13.00 21.34
N PHE A 434 -10.34 11.91 20.58
CA PHE A 434 -10.14 11.96 19.13
C PHE A 434 -11.39 11.48 18.39
N GLY A 435 -11.85 12.26 17.41
CA GLY A 435 -12.82 11.82 16.41
C GLY A 435 -12.14 11.06 15.27
N GLN A 436 -12.92 10.34 14.47
CA GLN A 436 -12.41 9.67 13.27
C GLN A 436 -11.75 10.66 12.30
N MET A 437 -10.66 10.22 11.68
CA MET A 437 -9.93 10.97 10.66
C MET A 437 -9.82 10.14 9.38
N LEU A 438 -9.70 10.81 8.24
CA LEU A 438 -9.43 10.23 6.93
C LEU A 438 -8.07 10.73 6.44
N PHE A 439 -7.15 9.82 6.10
CA PHE A 439 -5.83 10.17 5.62
C PHE A 439 -5.20 9.02 4.83
N ASN A 440 -4.39 9.31 3.81
CA ASN A 440 -3.79 8.26 2.98
C ASN A 440 -2.93 7.28 3.80
N GLN A 441 -3.01 5.99 3.45
CA GLN A 441 -2.17 4.96 4.06
C GLN A 441 -0.68 5.27 3.94
N GLY A 442 -0.23 5.75 2.77
CA GLY A 442 1.18 6.11 2.54
C GLY A 442 1.69 7.18 3.51
N GLY A 443 0.86 8.17 3.85
CA GLY A 443 1.20 9.17 4.87
C GLY A 443 1.31 8.58 6.27
N ILE A 444 0.46 7.61 6.62
CA ILE A 444 0.56 6.88 7.90
C ILE A 444 1.83 6.02 7.96
N GLU A 445 2.15 5.32 6.88
CA GLU A 445 3.39 4.53 6.76
C GLU A 445 4.61 5.44 6.92
N GLN A 446 4.62 6.59 6.26
CA GLN A 446 5.71 7.55 6.38
C GLN A 446 5.89 8.06 7.82
N ILE A 447 4.80 8.35 8.53
CA ILE A 447 4.86 8.77 9.94
C ILE A 447 5.50 7.69 10.82
N LEU A 448 5.18 6.42 10.58
CA LEU A 448 5.78 5.29 11.31
C LEU A 448 7.25 5.07 10.91
N LEU A 449 7.60 5.23 9.64
CA LEU A 449 8.98 5.16 9.15
C LEU A 449 9.85 6.29 9.74
N ASP A 450 9.33 7.51 9.79
CA ASP A 450 9.99 8.66 10.41
C ASP A 450 10.22 8.41 11.91
N TYR A 451 9.29 7.74 12.58
CA TYR A 451 9.45 7.34 13.98
C TYR A 451 10.59 6.32 14.15
N LEU A 452 10.62 5.28 13.31
CA LEU A 452 11.67 4.27 13.32
C LEU A 452 13.05 4.88 13.03
N SER A 453 13.12 5.79 12.06
CA SER A 453 14.33 6.52 11.74
C SER A 453 14.82 7.37 12.93
N LYS A 454 13.93 8.06 13.64
CA LYS A 454 14.29 8.82 14.85
C LYS A 454 14.78 7.94 15.99
N MET A 455 14.24 6.73 16.11
CA MET A 455 14.69 5.76 17.12
C MET A 455 16.05 5.15 16.79
N ASP A 456 16.46 5.15 15.51
CA ASP A 456 17.76 4.68 15.00
C ASP A 456 18.13 3.27 15.48
N ARG A 457 17.14 2.37 15.49
CA ARG A 457 17.29 0.99 16.01
C ARG A 457 16.82 -0.09 15.06
N ILE A 458 15.79 0.21 14.28
CA ILE A 458 15.13 -0.73 13.38
C ILE A 458 14.89 0.03 12.09
N THR A 459 15.33 -0.55 10.97
CA THR A 459 15.10 -0.03 9.62
C THR A 459 14.43 -1.11 8.80
N VAL A 460 13.55 -0.71 7.89
CA VAL A 460 12.94 -1.66 6.94
C VAL A 460 13.97 -2.11 5.93
N GLU A 461 14.12 -3.43 5.84
CA GLU A 461 14.95 -4.07 4.84
C GLU A 461 14.12 -4.31 3.58
N TRP A 462 14.02 -3.24 2.79
CA TRP A 462 13.40 -3.27 1.47
C TRP A 462 14.11 -4.24 0.53
N ASN A 463 13.42 -4.58 -0.56
CA ASN A 463 13.86 -5.54 -1.58
C ASN A 463 14.33 -6.86 -0.97
N THR A 464 13.61 -7.37 0.04
CA THR A 464 13.97 -8.61 0.74
C THR A 464 12.75 -9.52 0.80
N ARG A 465 12.79 -10.62 0.04
CA ARG A 465 11.69 -11.58 -0.07
C ARG A 465 11.99 -12.83 0.74
N ALA A 466 11.02 -13.31 1.50
CA ALA A 466 11.08 -14.63 2.14
C ALA A 466 10.75 -15.74 1.14
N GLU A 467 11.54 -16.81 1.13
CA GLU A 467 11.39 -17.93 0.18
C GLU A 467 11.23 -19.29 0.85
N LYS A 468 11.74 -19.44 2.07
CA LYS A 468 11.60 -20.69 2.83
C LYS A 468 11.35 -20.43 4.30
N LEU A 469 10.39 -21.14 4.88
CA LEU A 469 10.10 -21.08 6.31
C LEU A 469 10.19 -22.49 6.90
N SER A 470 10.99 -22.63 7.95
CA SER A 470 11.07 -23.87 8.71
C SER A 470 11.06 -23.61 10.21
N VAL A 471 10.42 -24.51 10.95
CA VAL A 471 10.38 -24.47 12.42
C VAL A 471 10.97 -25.80 12.89
N CYS A 472 12.08 -25.73 13.60
CA CYS A 472 12.73 -26.92 14.18
C CYS A 472 11.84 -27.53 15.28
N PRO A 473 11.63 -28.86 15.29
CA PRO A 473 10.92 -29.52 16.38
C PRO A 473 11.69 -29.37 17.70
N GLN A 474 10.98 -29.11 18.80
CA GLN A 474 11.53 -28.91 20.16
C GLN A 474 12.32 -30.10 20.74
N ASN A 475 12.46 -31.22 20.03
CA ASN A 475 13.02 -32.49 20.55
C ASN A 475 14.40 -32.88 19.99
N MET A 476 15.15 -31.95 19.40
CA MET A 476 16.58 -32.18 19.15
C MET A 476 17.35 -31.75 20.40
N GLU A 477 18.19 -32.62 20.96
CA GLU A 477 19.06 -32.29 22.10
C GLU A 477 19.97 -31.10 21.72
N GLY A 478 19.57 -29.90 22.14
CA GLY A 478 20.22 -28.64 21.89
C GLY A 478 19.23 -27.50 22.16
N ASP A 479 19.55 -26.66 23.15
CA ASP A 479 18.79 -25.46 23.51
C ASP A 479 18.92 -24.41 22.39
N ASP A 480 18.26 -24.64 21.25
CA ASP A 480 18.32 -23.72 20.12
C ASP A 480 17.38 -22.56 20.38
N ASP A 481 17.97 -21.51 20.94
CA ASP A 481 17.34 -20.25 21.33
C ASP A 481 16.65 -19.54 20.14
N PHE A 482 16.82 -20.02 18.89
CA PHE A 482 16.25 -19.46 17.65
C PHE A 482 15.62 -20.54 16.74
N PRO A 483 14.47 -21.13 17.13
CA PRO A 483 13.93 -22.34 16.47
C PRO A 483 13.26 -22.10 15.12
N VAL A 484 13.08 -20.85 14.68
CA VAL A 484 12.47 -20.51 13.39
C VAL A 484 13.57 -20.07 12.43
N ALA A 485 13.67 -20.72 11.27
CA ALA A 485 14.59 -20.32 10.21
C ALA A 485 13.80 -19.82 8.99
N VAL A 486 14.09 -18.59 8.58
CA VAL A 486 13.49 -17.93 7.41
C VAL A 486 14.59 -17.70 6.37
N GLY A 487 14.53 -18.41 5.26
CA GLY A 487 15.37 -18.13 4.09
C GLY A 487 14.85 -16.88 3.39
N VAL A 488 15.72 -15.89 3.23
CA VAL A 488 15.43 -14.62 2.55
C VAL A 488 16.42 -14.38 1.43
N VAL A 489 15.94 -13.70 0.38
CA VAL A 489 16.76 -13.26 -0.75
C VAL A 489 16.59 -11.76 -0.94
N LYS A 490 17.69 -11.08 -1.29
CA LYS A 490 17.62 -9.72 -1.79
C LYS A 490 17.07 -9.77 -3.22
N THR A 491 16.00 -9.03 -3.48
CA THR A 491 15.40 -8.89 -4.81
C THR A 491 16.07 -7.79 -5.64
N ALA A 492 17.11 -7.15 -5.08
CA ALA A 492 18.00 -6.23 -5.77
C ALA A 492 19.40 -6.34 -5.13
N SER A 493 20.40 -6.87 -5.84
CA SER A 493 21.80 -6.75 -5.44
C SER A 493 22.78 -6.77 -6.62
N ASP A 494 23.06 -5.55 -7.10
CA ASP A 494 24.03 -4.99 -8.06
C ASP A 494 25.44 -5.63 -8.27
N ASN A 495 25.74 -6.86 -7.85
CA ASN A 495 27.07 -7.44 -8.09
C ASN A 495 27.07 -8.98 -8.16
N ASP A 496 27.88 -9.47 -9.09
CA ASP A 496 28.24 -10.84 -9.48
C ASP A 496 28.89 -11.70 -8.36
N THR A 497 28.40 -11.57 -7.13
CA THR A 497 28.77 -12.41 -5.99
C THR A 497 27.51 -13.08 -5.47
N ALA A 498 27.25 -14.30 -5.95
CA ALA A 498 26.34 -15.33 -5.43
C ALA A 498 25.10 -14.82 -4.70
N GLU A 499 23.89 -15.12 -5.22
CA GLU A 499 22.60 -15.11 -4.50
C GLU A 499 22.84 -15.07 -2.99
N GLN A 500 22.79 -13.88 -2.36
CA GLN A 500 22.98 -13.77 -0.92
C GLN A 500 21.70 -14.24 -0.25
N ALA A 501 21.43 -15.53 -0.40
CA ALA A 501 20.45 -16.28 0.34
C ALA A 501 20.91 -16.26 1.80
N GLU A 502 20.27 -15.41 2.58
CA GLU A 502 20.48 -15.36 4.01
C GLU A 502 19.44 -16.24 4.68
N THR A 503 19.83 -16.97 5.71
CA THR A 503 18.87 -17.61 6.61
C THR A 503 18.82 -16.83 7.91
N ILE A 504 17.67 -16.22 8.19
CA ILE A 504 17.39 -15.53 9.44
C ILE A 504 16.93 -16.58 10.46
N HIS A 505 17.73 -16.78 11.50
CA HIS A 505 17.35 -17.56 12.67
C HIS A 505 16.66 -16.65 13.69
N ALA A 506 15.40 -16.93 13.98
CA ALA A 506 14.53 -16.10 14.79
C ALA A 506 13.94 -16.88 15.98
N ARG A 507 13.82 -16.16 17.10
CA ARG A 507 13.05 -16.62 18.27
C ARG A 507 11.56 -16.68 17.95
N TYR A 508 11.06 -15.65 17.28
CA TYR A 508 9.66 -15.49 16.92
C TYR A 508 9.55 -14.82 15.55
N VAL A 509 8.49 -15.11 14.80
CA VAL A 509 8.15 -14.44 13.54
C VAL A 509 6.74 -13.85 13.67
N ILE A 510 6.57 -12.59 13.28
CA ILE A 510 5.26 -11.96 13.14
C ILE A 510 5.00 -11.77 11.64
N ALA A 511 4.02 -12.51 11.12
CA ALA A 511 3.61 -12.43 9.73
C ALA A 511 2.59 -11.31 9.55
N CYS A 512 3.02 -10.24 8.88
CA CYS A 512 2.21 -9.10 8.47
C CYS A 512 2.14 -9.01 6.94
N ASP A 513 2.19 -10.15 6.25
CA ASP A 513 2.38 -10.30 4.80
C ASP A 513 1.07 -10.34 3.98
N GLY A 514 0.01 -9.72 4.51
CA GLY A 514 -1.21 -9.39 3.76
C GLY A 514 -2.18 -10.55 3.50
N ALA A 515 -3.26 -10.24 2.75
CA ALA A 515 -4.35 -11.18 2.47
C ALA A 515 -3.89 -12.44 1.73
N GLN A 516 -2.83 -12.34 0.92
CA GLN A 516 -2.19 -13.45 0.21
C GLN A 516 -0.97 -14.04 0.95
N SER A 517 -0.90 -13.85 2.27
CA SER A 517 0.20 -14.27 3.16
C SER A 517 0.97 -15.51 2.68
N TRP A 518 2.22 -15.28 2.32
CA TRP A 518 3.17 -16.33 1.97
C TRP A 518 3.42 -17.23 3.18
N THR A 519 3.53 -16.64 4.37
CA THR A 519 3.76 -17.35 5.64
C THR A 519 2.65 -18.34 5.92
N ARG A 520 1.40 -17.92 5.73
CA ARG A 520 0.24 -18.78 5.90
C ARG A 520 0.26 -19.96 4.92
N THR A 521 0.61 -19.70 3.66
CA THR A 521 0.77 -20.73 2.63
C THR A 521 1.86 -21.74 2.99
N GLN A 522 3.04 -21.29 3.43
CA GLN A 522 4.13 -22.17 3.87
C GLN A 522 3.77 -23.05 5.06
N LEU A 523 2.95 -22.52 5.97
CA LEU A 523 2.51 -23.24 7.17
C LEU A 523 1.27 -24.11 6.93
N ASN A 524 0.70 -24.09 5.72
CA ASN A 524 -0.56 -24.75 5.36
C ASN A 524 -1.73 -24.38 6.30
N VAL A 525 -1.82 -23.11 6.69
CA VAL A 525 -2.90 -22.62 7.56
C VAL A 525 -4.06 -22.11 6.69
N PRO A 526 -5.24 -22.74 6.70
CA PRO A 526 -6.37 -22.28 5.90
C PRO A 526 -7.00 -21.01 6.50
N MET A 527 -7.68 -20.22 5.66
CA MET A 527 -8.65 -19.22 6.12
C MET A 527 -10.07 -19.70 5.86
N GLU A 528 -10.91 -19.65 6.89
CA GLU A 528 -12.33 -19.97 6.79
C GLU A 528 -13.08 -18.79 6.17
N SER A 529 -13.95 -19.05 5.19
CA SER A 529 -14.76 -18.02 4.53
C SER A 529 -16.12 -17.91 5.22
N HIS A 530 -16.52 -16.71 5.64
CA HIS A 530 -17.73 -16.49 6.43
C HIS A 530 -18.88 -15.81 5.66
N SER A 531 -18.65 -15.35 4.42
CA SER A 531 -19.68 -14.72 3.58
C SER A 531 -19.43 -14.91 2.08
N GLU A 532 -20.49 -14.69 1.28
CA GLU A 532 -20.39 -14.59 -0.18
C GLU A 532 -19.62 -13.32 -0.58
N HIS A 533 -18.84 -13.41 -1.67
CA HIS A 533 -18.03 -12.30 -2.14
C HIS A 533 -18.91 -11.13 -2.62
N SER A 534 -18.62 -9.93 -2.14
CA SER A 534 -19.17 -8.70 -2.72
C SER A 534 -18.05 -7.94 -3.44
N THR A 535 -18.28 -7.57 -4.70
CA THR A 535 -17.30 -6.85 -5.51
C THR A 535 -17.50 -5.35 -5.34
N TRP A 536 -16.44 -4.64 -4.97
CA TRP A 536 -16.44 -3.19 -4.81
C TRP A 536 -15.37 -2.56 -5.68
N GLY A 537 -15.79 -1.59 -6.51
CA GLY A 537 -14.87 -0.68 -7.15
C GLY A 537 -14.54 0.47 -6.21
N VAL A 538 -13.27 0.76 -6.04
CA VAL A 538 -12.78 1.86 -5.21
C VAL A 538 -11.97 2.80 -6.08
N ILE A 539 -12.28 4.08 -6.02
CA ILE A 539 -11.66 5.08 -6.88
C ILE A 539 -11.43 6.39 -6.11
N ASP A 540 -10.20 6.91 -6.21
CA ASP A 540 -9.77 8.18 -5.64
C ASP A 540 -9.67 9.21 -6.77
N ILE A 541 -10.61 10.16 -6.78
CA ILE A 541 -10.70 11.20 -7.81
C ILE A 541 -10.76 12.58 -7.19
N VAL A 542 -10.43 13.61 -7.99
CA VAL A 542 -10.92 14.97 -7.73
C VAL A 542 -12.27 15.11 -8.45
N PRO A 543 -13.41 15.01 -7.73
CA PRO A 543 -14.71 14.96 -8.37
C PRO A 543 -15.14 16.33 -8.90
N ILE A 544 -15.79 16.32 -10.06
CA ILE A 544 -16.52 17.43 -10.65
C ILE A 544 -18.00 17.05 -10.57
N THR A 545 -18.69 17.59 -9.57
CA THR A 545 -20.05 17.21 -9.21
C THR A 545 -20.83 18.37 -8.61
N ASP A 546 -22.16 18.31 -8.71
CA ASP A 546 -23.11 19.17 -7.98
C ASP A 546 -23.76 18.44 -6.78
N PHE A 547 -23.27 17.24 -6.44
CA PHE A 547 -23.71 16.51 -5.25
C PHE A 547 -23.33 17.28 -3.97
N PRO A 548 -24.31 17.71 -3.14
CA PRO A 548 -24.07 18.72 -2.11
C PRO A 548 -23.23 18.23 -0.94
N ASP A 549 -23.12 16.91 -0.73
CA ASP A 549 -22.36 16.31 0.38
C ASP A 549 -21.08 15.60 -0.08
N ILE A 550 -20.54 15.87 -1.28
CA ILE A 550 -19.33 15.19 -1.78
C ILE A 550 -18.10 15.35 -0.85
N ARG A 551 -18.12 16.35 0.02
CA ARG A 551 -17.08 16.61 1.04
C ARG A 551 -17.42 16.06 2.43
N GLN A 552 -18.45 15.23 2.55
CA GLN A 552 -18.82 14.48 3.76
C GLN A 552 -18.72 12.98 3.46
N SER A 553 -18.51 12.19 4.51
CA SER A 553 -18.67 10.74 4.38
C SER A 553 -20.14 10.44 4.08
N CYS A 554 -20.44 9.69 3.02
CA CYS A 554 -21.82 9.37 2.66
C CYS A 554 -22.03 7.87 2.51
N ALA A 555 -23.20 7.38 2.94
CA ALA A 555 -23.75 6.10 2.52
C ALA A 555 -24.97 6.38 1.62
N ILE A 556 -24.91 5.93 0.37
CA ILE A 556 -25.87 6.25 -0.67
C ILE A 556 -26.50 4.94 -1.15
N GLN A 557 -27.76 4.73 -0.78
CA GLN A 557 -28.55 3.61 -1.30
C GLN A 557 -29.10 3.99 -2.68
N CYS A 558 -28.69 3.23 -3.70
CA CYS A 558 -29.03 3.48 -5.08
C CYS A 558 -30.16 2.53 -5.52
N PRO A 559 -31.37 3.05 -5.83
CA PRO A 559 -32.53 2.20 -6.14
C PRO A 559 -32.27 1.28 -7.34
N GLY A 560 -32.41 -0.03 -7.14
CA GLY A 560 -32.17 -1.04 -8.17
C GLY A 560 -30.69 -1.24 -8.56
N HIS A 561 -29.75 -0.56 -7.92
CA HIS A 561 -28.36 -0.44 -8.38
C HIS A 561 -27.30 -0.46 -7.25
N GLY A 562 -27.55 -1.17 -6.15
CA GLY A 562 -26.57 -1.37 -5.08
C GLY A 562 -26.36 -0.15 -4.18
N SER A 563 -25.15 0.00 -3.64
CA SER A 563 -24.78 1.08 -2.71
C SER A 563 -23.46 1.76 -3.12
N ILE A 564 -23.38 3.07 -2.87
CA ILE A 564 -22.17 3.87 -3.04
C ILE A 564 -21.80 4.47 -1.68
N MET A 565 -20.51 4.48 -1.33
CA MET A 565 -20.01 5.26 -0.21
C MET A 565 -19.00 6.28 -0.70
N THR A 566 -19.01 7.48 -0.12
CA THR A 566 -18.01 8.52 -0.38
C THR A 566 -17.21 8.79 0.88
N ALA A 567 -15.90 9.00 0.76
CA ALA A 567 -15.03 9.43 1.86
C ALA A 567 -14.18 10.62 1.39
N PRO A 568 -14.29 11.81 2.01
CA PRO A 568 -13.49 12.95 1.64
C PRO A 568 -12.02 12.76 2.04
N ARG A 569 -11.11 13.05 1.12
CA ARG A 569 -9.67 12.90 1.31
C ARG A 569 -8.94 14.24 1.24
N GLU A 570 -7.67 14.21 1.61
CA GLU A 570 -6.72 15.31 1.49
C GLU A 570 -6.58 15.79 0.04
N ASN A 571 -6.00 16.96 -0.18
CA ASN A 571 -5.68 17.48 -1.53
C ASN A 571 -6.88 17.54 -2.51
N ARG A 572 -8.10 17.72 -2.01
CA ARG A 572 -9.38 17.74 -2.76
C ARG A 572 -9.82 16.39 -3.31
N LEU A 573 -9.10 15.31 -3.02
CA LEU A 573 -9.51 13.96 -3.41
C LEU A 573 -10.78 13.54 -2.66
N VAL A 574 -11.54 12.66 -3.28
CA VAL A 574 -12.67 11.93 -2.69
C VAL A 574 -12.56 10.49 -3.15
N ARG A 575 -12.61 9.57 -2.19
CA ARG A 575 -12.71 8.15 -2.44
C ARG A 575 -14.18 7.77 -2.63
N LEU A 576 -14.49 7.02 -3.68
CA LEU A 576 -15.79 6.41 -3.88
C LEU A 576 -15.65 4.90 -3.80
N TYR A 577 -16.46 4.26 -2.95
CA TYR A 577 -16.68 2.82 -2.92
C TYR A 577 -18.00 2.54 -3.65
N ILE A 578 -17.95 1.80 -4.74
CA ILE A 578 -19.09 1.54 -5.63
C ILE A 578 -19.35 0.04 -5.65
N GLN A 579 -20.49 -0.40 -5.11
CA GLN A 579 -20.86 -1.80 -5.10
C GLN A 579 -21.27 -2.25 -6.52
N VAL A 580 -20.52 -3.19 -7.09
CA VAL A 580 -20.69 -3.66 -8.47
C VAL A 580 -21.72 -4.80 -8.54
N LYS A 581 -22.82 -4.75 -7.78
CA LYS A 581 -23.75 -5.89 -7.64
C LYS A 581 -24.81 -5.89 -8.76
N GLY A 582 -24.82 -6.94 -9.59
CA GLY A 582 -25.89 -7.20 -10.55
C GLY A 582 -25.67 -6.60 -11.95
N ASP A 583 -24.53 -5.95 -12.18
CA ASP A 583 -24.10 -5.48 -13.48
C ASP A 583 -22.97 -6.38 -14.00
N ARG A 584 -23.33 -7.45 -14.72
CA ARG A 584 -22.38 -8.45 -15.22
C ARG A 584 -21.28 -7.86 -16.10
N GLN A 585 -21.57 -6.78 -16.80
CA GLN A 585 -20.59 -6.13 -17.67
C GLN A 585 -19.57 -5.36 -16.83
N LEU A 586 -20.03 -4.61 -15.83
CA LEU A 586 -19.16 -3.89 -14.90
C LEU A 586 -18.36 -4.87 -14.02
N GLU A 587 -18.97 -5.98 -13.59
CA GLU A 587 -18.30 -7.08 -12.86
C GLU A 587 -17.20 -7.72 -13.69
N GLN A 588 -17.44 -7.97 -14.98
CA GLN A 588 -16.45 -8.55 -15.88
C GLN A 588 -15.32 -7.56 -16.22
N MET A 589 -15.65 -6.30 -16.53
CA MET A 589 -14.64 -5.25 -16.76
C MET A 589 -13.74 -5.04 -15.54
N ALA A 590 -14.33 -5.14 -14.34
CA ALA A 590 -13.61 -5.09 -13.07
C ALA A 590 -12.68 -6.28 -12.86
N GLN A 591 -13.13 -7.51 -13.16
CA GLN A 591 -12.30 -8.72 -13.08
C GLN A 591 -11.16 -8.71 -14.11
N ASP A 592 -11.43 -8.16 -15.29
CA ASP A 592 -10.46 -8.08 -16.39
C ASP A 592 -9.51 -6.87 -16.24
N HIS A 593 -9.64 -6.07 -15.18
CA HIS A 593 -8.88 -4.82 -14.94
C HIS A 593 -8.81 -3.91 -16.18
N SER A 594 -9.92 -3.78 -16.92
CA SER A 594 -9.97 -2.96 -18.14
C SER A 594 -9.68 -1.48 -17.86
N GLU A 595 -8.98 -0.78 -18.78
CA GLU A 595 -8.66 0.65 -18.68
C GLU A 595 -9.89 1.56 -18.58
N ASP A 596 -11.02 1.12 -19.11
CA ASP A 596 -12.27 1.88 -19.04
C ASP A 596 -13.01 1.68 -17.71
N THR A 597 -12.53 0.79 -16.82
CA THR A 597 -13.19 0.48 -15.54
C THR A 597 -13.41 1.71 -14.66
N PRO A 598 -12.44 2.63 -14.45
CA PRO A 598 -12.67 3.87 -13.70
C PRO A 598 -13.77 4.75 -14.29
N ARG A 599 -13.80 4.88 -15.63
CA ARG A 599 -14.83 5.65 -16.32
C ARG A 599 -16.18 4.97 -16.23
N ALA A 600 -16.23 3.64 -16.35
CA ALA A 600 -17.44 2.85 -16.23
C ALA A 600 -18.01 2.91 -14.80
N LEU A 601 -17.16 2.80 -13.77
CA LEU A 601 -17.52 2.96 -12.37
C LEU A 601 -18.13 4.34 -12.11
N ILE A 602 -17.50 5.41 -12.61
CA ILE A 602 -18.02 6.77 -12.41
C ILE A 602 -19.28 7.03 -13.24
N ALA A 603 -19.38 6.51 -14.46
CA ALA A 603 -20.60 6.61 -15.26
C ALA A 603 -21.78 5.87 -14.60
N ALA A 604 -21.51 4.70 -14.00
CA ALA A 604 -22.48 3.99 -13.19
C ALA A 604 -22.87 4.81 -11.95
N ALA A 605 -21.89 5.34 -11.21
CA ALA A 605 -22.14 6.17 -10.04
C ALA A 605 -22.96 7.44 -10.37
N GLU A 606 -22.64 8.15 -11.47
CA GLU A 606 -23.42 9.30 -11.93
C GLU A 606 -24.88 8.93 -12.21
N LYS A 607 -25.10 7.82 -12.94
CA LYS A 607 -26.44 7.32 -13.25
C LYS A 607 -27.22 6.99 -11.97
N TRP A 608 -26.57 6.33 -11.02
CA TRP A 608 -27.17 5.86 -9.78
C TRP A 608 -27.42 6.99 -8.77
N MET A 609 -26.60 8.05 -8.82
CA MET A 609 -26.72 9.25 -7.98
C MET A 609 -27.61 10.35 -8.60
N SER A 610 -28.44 10.03 -9.59
CA SER A 610 -29.38 10.99 -10.19
C SER A 610 -30.25 11.68 -9.12
N PRO A 611 -30.40 13.03 -9.16
CA PRO A 611 -30.19 13.92 -10.29
C PRO A 611 -28.81 14.57 -10.39
N TYR A 612 -27.85 14.17 -9.55
CA TYR A 612 -26.55 14.84 -9.46
C TYR A 612 -25.62 14.38 -10.58
N ARG A 613 -24.81 15.31 -11.07
CA ARG A 613 -23.76 15.05 -12.06
C ARG A 613 -22.51 14.56 -11.35
N LEU A 614 -21.76 13.66 -11.97
CA LEU A 614 -20.48 13.20 -11.42
C LEU A 614 -19.51 12.87 -12.55
N SER A 615 -18.37 13.54 -12.54
CA SER A 615 -17.26 13.28 -13.47
C SER A 615 -15.92 13.58 -12.79
N TYR A 616 -14.82 13.30 -13.46
CA TYR A 616 -13.48 13.65 -12.98
C TYR A 616 -12.55 13.97 -14.15
N LYS A 617 -11.47 14.70 -13.86
CA LYS A 617 -10.32 14.89 -14.76
C LYS A 617 -9.05 14.26 -14.22
N HIS A 618 -9.01 14.04 -12.91
CA HIS A 618 -7.88 13.49 -12.20
C HIS A 618 -8.37 12.31 -11.36
N CYS A 619 -7.77 11.15 -11.61
CA CYS A 619 -7.93 9.92 -10.84
C CYS A 619 -6.53 9.57 -10.31
N ASP A 620 -6.39 9.61 -9.00
CA ASP A 620 -5.12 9.37 -8.31
C ASP A 620 -4.87 7.85 -8.19
N TRP A 621 -5.93 7.09 -7.91
CA TRP A 621 -5.85 5.63 -7.74
C TRP A 621 -7.21 4.98 -7.96
N TRP A 622 -7.22 3.72 -8.40
CA TRP A 622 -8.42 2.89 -8.36
C TRP A 622 -8.06 1.42 -8.23
N SER A 623 -9.00 0.63 -7.72
CA SER A 623 -8.93 -0.82 -7.68
C SER A 623 -10.33 -1.42 -7.68
N VAL A 624 -10.44 -2.69 -8.06
CA VAL A 624 -11.65 -3.46 -7.82
C VAL A 624 -11.23 -4.75 -7.14
N TYR A 625 -11.83 -5.04 -6.00
CA TYR A 625 -11.50 -6.24 -5.26
C TYR A 625 -12.77 -6.97 -4.81
N PRO A 626 -12.83 -8.30 -5.00
CA PRO A 626 -13.85 -9.12 -4.39
C PRO A 626 -13.55 -9.21 -2.89
N ILE A 627 -14.44 -8.67 -2.07
CA ILE A 627 -14.27 -8.72 -0.62
C ILE A 627 -15.06 -9.91 -0.09
N GLY A 628 -14.33 -10.87 0.47
CA GLY A 628 -14.89 -11.90 1.33
C GLY A 628 -14.38 -11.71 2.76
N GLN A 629 -15.20 -12.09 3.74
CA GLN A 629 -14.75 -12.16 5.12
C GLN A 629 -14.03 -13.49 5.32
N ARG A 630 -12.76 -13.44 5.74
CA ARG A 630 -11.97 -14.64 6.00
C ARG A 630 -11.21 -14.55 7.30
N LEU A 631 -11.15 -15.64 8.07
CA LEU A 631 -10.49 -15.70 9.37
C LEU A 631 -9.63 -16.96 9.47
N VAL A 632 -8.41 -16.85 9.99
CA VAL A 632 -7.62 -18.02 10.37
C VAL A 632 -8.11 -18.61 11.69
N LYS A 633 -8.04 -19.92 11.80
CA LYS A 633 -8.44 -20.63 13.03
C LYS A 633 -7.51 -20.35 14.20
N GLU A 634 -6.21 -20.25 13.92
CA GLU A 634 -5.14 -20.08 14.90
C GLU A 634 -4.30 -18.85 14.51
N TYR A 635 -4.07 -17.96 15.47
CA TYR A 635 -3.24 -16.76 15.33
C TYR A 635 -1.80 -17.04 15.73
N ARG A 636 -1.59 -18.05 16.60
CA ARG A 636 -0.28 -18.50 17.06
C ARG A 636 0.00 -19.90 16.54
N ILE A 637 0.96 -20.02 15.62
CA ILE A 637 1.31 -21.26 14.94
C ILE A 637 2.62 -21.80 15.52
N LYS A 638 2.61 -23.08 15.93
CA LYS A 638 3.76 -23.80 16.49
C LYS A 638 4.47 -23.01 17.61
N GLU A 639 3.70 -22.33 18.46
CA GLU A 639 4.19 -21.52 19.59
C GLU A 639 5.10 -20.32 19.26
N ARG A 640 5.52 -20.15 18.00
CA ARG A 640 6.64 -19.28 17.60
C ARG A 640 6.30 -18.30 16.49
N ILE A 641 5.25 -18.55 15.71
CA ILE A 641 4.87 -17.72 14.57
C ILE A 641 3.49 -17.12 14.84
N PHE A 642 3.34 -15.82 14.62
CA PHE A 642 2.11 -15.08 14.85
C PHE A 642 1.60 -14.50 13.53
N LEU A 643 0.31 -14.66 13.25
CA LEU A 643 -0.35 -14.00 12.11
C LEU A 643 -1.02 -12.71 12.63
N ALA A 644 -0.86 -11.60 11.91
CA ALA A 644 -1.46 -10.31 12.28
C ALA A 644 -1.97 -9.54 11.06
N GLY A 645 -3.04 -8.75 11.26
CA GLY A 645 -3.73 -8.03 10.19
C GLY A 645 -4.27 -8.96 9.11
N ASP A 646 -4.20 -8.53 7.84
CA ASP A 646 -4.74 -9.27 6.69
C ASP A 646 -4.18 -10.70 6.52
N ALA A 647 -3.03 -11.02 7.11
CA ALA A 647 -2.52 -12.39 7.15
C ALA A 647 -3.41 -13.33 7.99
N ALA A 648 -4.06 -12.78 9.02
CA ALA A 648 -4.94 -13.48 9.96
C ALA A 648 -6.43 -13.28 9.66
N HIS A 649 -6.86 -12.09 9.23
CA HIS A 649 -8.27 -11.78 9.04
C HIS A 649 -8.50 -10.75 7.92
N THR A 650 -9.55 -10.93 7.12
CA THR A 650 -9.94 -10.00 6.06
C THR A 650 -11.43 -9.68 6.18
N HIS A 651 -11.80 -8.43 5.94
CA HIS A 651 -13.14 -7.90 6.20
C HIS A 651 -13.60 -6.91 5.12
N SER A 652 -14.86 -6.47 5.20
CA SER A 652 -15.44 -5.48 4.29
C SER A 652 -14.82 -4.09 4.48
N PRO A 653 -14.58 -3.31 3.41
CA PRO A 653 -14.15 -1.93 3.54
C PRO A 653 -15.25 -1.01 4.07
N LYS A 654 -16.52 -1.46 4.10
CA LYS A 654 -17.69 -0.66 4.51
C LYS A 654 -17.51 0.05 5.85
N ALA A 655 -16.84 -0.59 6.81
CA ALA A 655 -16.65 -0.04 8.15
C ALA A 655 -15.26 0.58 8.38
N GLY A 656 -14.37 0.59 7.37
CA GLY A 656 -13.02 1.17 7.48
C GLY A 656 -12.09 0.46 8.48
N GLN A 657 -12.38 -0.78 8.87
CA GLN A 657 -11.76 -1.43 10.03
C GLN A 657 -10.39 -2.08 9.75
N GLY A 658 -10.08 -2.45 8.50
CA GLY A 658 -8.93 -3.31 8.16
C GLY A 658 -7.60 -2.85 8.77
N MET A 659 -7.16 -1.63 8.44
CA MET A 659 -5.93 -1.06 9.01
C MET A 659 -6.00 -0.88 10.53
N ASN A 660 -7.14 -0.42 11.06
CA ASN A 660 -7.32 -0.13 12.48
C ASN A 660 -7.17 -1.37 13.35
N VAL A 661 -7.78 -2.49 12.95
CA VAL A 661 -7.67 -3.77 13.67
C VAL A 661 -6.27 -4.36 13.51
N SER A 662 -5.68 -4.27 12.31
CA SER A 662 -4.31 -4.72 12.03
C SER A 662 -3.25 -4.02 12.90
N VAL A 663 -3.39 -2.70 13.09
CA VAL A 663 -2.54 -1.93 14.02
C VAL A 663 -2.73 -2.40 15.47
N GLN A 664 -3.98 -2.64 15.88
CA GLN A 664 -4.27 -3.11 17.24
C GLN A 664 -3.74 -4.51 17.54
N ASP A 665 -3.68 -5.40 16.55
CA ASP A 665 -3.14 -6.76 16.74
C ASP A 665 -1.67 -6.71 17.17
N THR A 666 -0.86 -5.92 16.46
CA THR A 666 0.56 -5.80 16.76
C THR A 666 0.82 -4.92 17.98
N TYR A 667 -0.02 -3.90 18.22
CA TYR A 667 -0.03 -3.14 19.47
C TYR A 667 -0.30 -4.04 20.71
N ASN A 668 -1.14 -5.06 20.57
CA ASN A 668 -1.40 -6.06 21.61
C ASN A 668 -0.26 -7.09 21.76
N LEU A 669 0.31 -7.55 20.64
CA LEU A 669 1.27 -8.65 20.62
C LEU A 669 2.67 -8.25 21.09
N VAL A 670 3.20 -7.13 20.60
CA VAL A 670 4.65 -6.89 20.68
C VAL A 670 5.12 -6.55 22.09
N TRP A 671 4.29 -5.95 22.94
CA TRP A 671 4.66 -5.74 24.35
C TRP A 671 4.84 -7.06 25.09
N LYS A 672 4.00 -8.06 24.78
CA LYS A 672 4.06 -9.41 25.36
C LYS A 672 5.35 -10.11 24.92
N LEU A 673 5.64 -10.09 23.61
CA LEU A 673 6.91 -10.61 23.07
C LEU A 673 8.11 -9.91 23.70
N GLY A 674 8.06 -8.58 23.79
CA GLY A 674 9.08 -7.77 24.41
C GLY A 674 9.33 -8.17 25.87
N SER A 675 8.27 -8.34 26.67
CA SER A 675 8.36 -8.79 28.06
C SER A 675 8.92 -10.22 28.19
N VAL A 676 8.56 -11.14 27.29
CA VAL A 676 9.08 -12.51 27.30
C VAL A 676 10.55 -12.56 26.88
N ILE A 677 10.92 -11.88 25.80
CA ILE A 677 12.30 -11.86 25.27
C ILE A 677 13.26 -11.19 26.25
N THR A 678 12.81 -10.15 26.95
CA THR A 678 13.60 -9.47 27.98
C THR A 678 13.58 -10.17 29.35
N GLY A 679 12.87 -11.29 29.48
CA GLY A 679 12.83 -12.11 30.70
C GLY A 679 11.94 -11.56 31.81
N VAL A 680 11.11 -10.55 31.53
CA VAL A 680 10.21 -9.91 32.52
C VAL A 680 8.96 -10.75 32.80
N ALA A 681 8.49 -11.51 31.80
CA ALA A 681 7.28 -12.32 31.87
C ALA A 681 7.50 -13.74 31.35
N ASP A 682 6.68 -14.68 31.81
CA ASP A 682 6.67 -16.06 31.36
C ASP A 682 6.06 -16.17 29.93
N PRO A 683 6.61 -17.02 29.03
CA PRO A 683 6.10 -17.21 27.67
C PRO A 683 4.60 -17.54 27.57
N ILE A 684 3.98 -18.08 28.62
CA ILE A 684 2.53 -18.35 28.67
C ILE A 684 1.66 -17.13 28.37
N ILE A 685 2.15 -15.90 28.62
CA ILE A 685 1.39 -14.68 28.28
C ILE A 685 1.15 -14.53 26.78
N LEU A 686 1.92 -15.22 25.92
CA LEU A 686 1.76 -15.15 24.47
C LEU A 686 0.47 -15.85 24.00
N ASP A 687 -0.08 -16.79 24.78
CA ASP A 687 -1.38 -17.40 24.52
C ASP A 687 -2.52 -16.38 24.57
N THR A 688 -2.33 -15.31 25.33
CA THR A 688 -3.32 -14.24 25.43
C THR A 688 -3.46 -13.43 24.13
N TYR A 689 -2.50 -13.49 23.19
CA TYR A 689 -2.67 -12.80 21.91
C TYR A 689 -3.86 -13.36 21.13
N GLU A 690 -3.92 -14.68 20.98
CA GLU A 690 -5.00 -15.34 20.25
C GLU A 690 -6.33 -15.20 21.01
N SER A 691 -6.35 -15.48 22.31
CA SER A 691 -7.59 -15.40 23.11
C SER A 691 -8.14 -13.98 23.27
N GLU A 692 -7.33 -12.95 22.99
CA GLU A 692 -7.77 -11.55 22.99
C GLU A 692 -8.14 -11.05 21.59
N ARG A 693 -7.34 -11.34 20.57
CA ARG A 693 -7.47 -10.71 19.24
C ARG A 693 -8.36 -11.48 18.28
N ARG A 694 -8.36 -12.82 18.33
CA ARG A 694 -9.24 -13.62 17.47
C ARG A 694 -10.73 -13.36 17.74
N PRO A 695 -11.22 -13.29 19.00
CA PRO A 695 -12.61 -12.94 19.27
C PRO A 695 -13.01 -11.54 18.80
N VAL A 696 -12.07 -10.59 18.76
CA VAL A 696 -12.32 -9.25 18.22
C VAL A 696 -12.56 -9.32 16.71
N ALA A 697 -11.77 -10.11 15.98
CA ALA A 697 -12.00 -10.33 14.55
C ALA A 697 -13.33 -11.06 14.29
N GLU A 698 -13.72 -12.02 15.15
CA GLU A 698 -15.03 -12.69 15.07
C GLU A 698 -16.20 -11.73 15.29
N GLU A 699 -16.14 -10.88 16.33
CA GLU A 699 -17.18 -9.87 16.57
C GLU A 699 -17.23 -8.83 15.44
N LEU A 700 -16.08 -8.50 14.83
CA LEU A 700 -16.05 -7.65 13.64
C LEU A 700 -16.80 -8.29 12.46
N MET A 701 -16.61 -9.57 12.20
CA MET A 701 -17.36 -10.28 11.14
C MET A 701 -18.86 -10.33 11.41
N LYS A 702 -19.23 -10.56 12.67
CA LYS A 702 -20.62 -10.55 13.10
C LYS A 702 -21.25 -9.17 12.93
N MET A 703 -20.57 -8.11 13.38
CA MET A 703 -21.01 -6.73 13.19
C MET A 703 -21.19 -6.41 11.71
N ASP A 704 -20.19 -6.70 10.87
CA ASP A 704 -20.28 -6.47 9.43
C ASP A 704 -21.49 -7.19 8.83
N SER A 705 -21.73 -8.45 9.22
CA SER A 705 -22.87 -9.24 8.72
C SER A 705 -24.21 -8.61 9.11
N VAL A 706 -24.34 -8.14 10.36
CA VAL A 706 -25.55 -7.48 10.87
C VAL A 706 -25.77 -6.13 10.18
N LEU A 707 -24.73 -5.32 10.02
CA LEU A 707 -24.82 -4.03 9.32
C LEU A 707 -25.17 -4.23 7.85
N VAL A 708 -24.54 -5.17 7.15
CA VAL A 708 -24.87 -5.48 5.76
C VAL A 708 -26.33 -5.91 5.63
N HIS A 709 -26.82 -6.79 6.51
CA HIS A 709 -28.22 -7.19 6.50
C HIS A 709 -29.18 -6.01 6.73
N ALA A 710 -28.86 -5.13 7.69
CA ALA A 710 -29.65 -3.96 8.03
C ALA A 710 -29.68 -2.89 6.91
N TYR A 711 -28.60 -2.78 6.11
CA TYR A 711 -28.53 -1.87 4.96
C TYR A 711 -29.13 -2.46 3.66
N GLU A 712 -29.07 -3.77 3.45
CA GLU A 712 -29.54 -4.42 2.21
C GLU A 712 -31.02 -4.80 2.23
N HIS A 713 -31.55 -5.23 3.38
CA HIS A 713 -33.00 -5.36 3.54
C HIS A 713 -33.52 -3.95 3.80
N GLU A 714 -34.53 -3.52 3.04
CA GLU A 714 -35.33 -2.34 3.36
C GLU A 714 -35.91 -2.53 4.77
N ALA A 715 -35.13 -2.24 5.80
CA ALA A 715 -35.62 -2.16 7.16
C ALA A 715 -36.75 -1.14 7.09
N LYS A 716 -37.98 -1.64 7.26
CA LYS A 716 -39.19 -0.83 7.12
C LYS A 716 -39.21 0.34 8.10
N ASP A 717 -38.31 0.32 9.10
CA ASP A 717 -38.03 1.40 10.03
C ASP A 717 -36.54 1.79 10.06
N ALA A 718 -36.27 3.08 9.85
CA ALA A 718 -34.94 3.68 9.99
C ALA A 718 -34.39 3.63 11.44
N GLU A 719 -35.26 3.40 12.42
CA GLU A 719 -34.92 3.28 13.85
C GLU A 719 -34.10 2.02 14.17
N GLU A 720 -34.36 0.89 13.50
CA GLU A 720 -33.68 -0.37 13.75
C GLU A 720 -32.20 -0.31 13.32
N VAL A 721 -31.91 0.34 12.18
CA VAL A 721 -30.53 0.57 11.69
C VAL A 721 -29.75 1.48 12.62
N ASP A 722 -30.39 2.54 13.14
CA ASP A 722 -29.75 3.46 14.09
C ASP A 722 -29.46 2.79 15.42
N GLN A 723 -30.37 1.94 15.91
CA GLN A 723 -30.17 1.17 17.13
C GLN A 723 -28.98 0.21 17.03
N VAL A 724 -28.89 -0.57 15.94
CA VAL A 724 -27.75 -1.48 15.69
C VAL A 724 -26.45 -0.70 15.61
N ARG A 725 -26.45 0.43 14.89
CA ARG A 725 -25.25 1.26 14.75
C ARG A 725 -24.80 1.85 16.08
N ASP A 726 -25.73 2.34 16.90
CA ASP A 726 -25.43 2.91 18.20
C ASP A 726 -24.95 1.85 19.21
N GLU A 727 -25.47 0.62 19.11
CA GLU A 727 -24.97 -0.55 19.85
C GLU A 727 -23.49 -0.84 19.51
N TYR A 728 -23.15 -0.85 18.21
CA TYR A 728 -21.81 -1.13 17.72
C TYR A 728 -20.87 0.09 17.67
N ALA A 729 -21.33 1.31 17.95
CA ALA A 729 -20.55 2.54 17.79
C ALA A 729 -19.22 2.52 18.55
N GLY A 730 -19.24 1.98 19.78
CA GLY A 730 -18.02 1.83 20.57
C GLY A 730 -17.05 0.78 20.03
N PHE A 731 -17.57 -0.28 19.42
CA PHE A 731 -16.76 -1.31 18.78
C PHE A 731 -16.14 -0.80 17.47
N MET A 732 -16.92 -0.12 16.62
CA MET A 732 -16.43 0.53 15.39
C MET A 732 -15.37 1.60 15.67
N ALA A 733 -15.49 2.34 16.77
CA ALA A 733 -14.45 3.26 17.20
C ALA A 733 -13.18 2.57 17.75
N GLY A 734 -13.24 1.25 17.97
CA GLY A 734 -12.20 0.44 18.60
C GLY A 734 -12.07 0.63 20.11
N VAL A 735 -12.91 1.47 20.71
CA VAL A 735 -12.74 1.96 22.08
C VAL A 735 -13.50 1.14 23.14
N LYS A 736 -14.46 0.30 22.74
CA LYS A 736 -15.21 -0.61 23.63
C LYS A 736 -14.83 -2.09 23.48
N ILE A 737 -13.70 -2.38 22.84
CA ILE A 737 -13.14 -3.74 22.84
C ILE A 737 -12.84 -4.14 24.29
N THR A 738 -13.40 -5.26 24.73
CA THR A 738 -13.26 -5.77 26.10
C THR A 738 -12.77 -7.20 26.03
N TYR A 739 -11.54 -7.45 26.50
CA TYR A 739 -10.98 -8.79 26.57
C TYR A 739 -11.63 -9.61 27.68
N ALA A 740 -11.87 -10.89 27.41
CA ALA A 740 -12.37 -11.83 28.39
C ALA A 740 -11.31 -12.11 29.48
N PRO A 741 -11.71 -12.56 30.68
CA PRO A 741 -10.77 -12.94 31.71
C PRO A 741 -9.75 -13.97 31.23
N ASN A 742 -8.48 -13.67 31.48
CA ASN A 742 -7.33 -14.52 31.20
C ASN A 742 -6.23 -14.15 32.21
N MET A 743 -5.02 -14.69 32.11
CA MET A 743 -3.99 -14.41 33.10
C MET A 743 -3.51 -12.94 33.17
N LEU A 744 -3.73 -12.16 32.10
CA LEU A 744 -3.48 -10.73 32.06
C LEU A 744 -4.73 -9.90 32.35
N ILE A 745 -5.91 -10.50 32.42
CA ILE A 745 -7.19 -9.81 32.64
C ILE A 745 -7.92 -10.50 33.80
N ALA A 746 -7.93 -9.86 34.97
CA ALA A 746 -8.50 -10.43 36.18
C ALA A 746 -9.99 -10.81 36.00
N SER A 747 -10.41 -11.92 36.61
CA SER A 747 -11.80 -12.39 36.55
C SER A 747 -12.70 -11.61 37.51
N ASN A 748 -13.83 -11.14 36.99
CA ASN A 748 -14.84 -10.36 37.74
C ASN A 748 -15.62 -11.19 38.80
N GLU A 749 -15.26 -12.46 39.06
CA GLU A 749 -16.08 -13.40 39.84
C GLU A 749 -15.74 -13.47 41.32
N LYS A 750 -14.58 -12.94 41.75
CA LYS A 750 -14.24 -12.87 43.18
C LYS A 750 -14.55 -11.47 43.71
N SER A 751 -15.70 -11.35 44.38
CA SER A 751 -16.02 -10.36 45.44
C SER A 751 -15.97 -8.86 45.11
N GLY A 752 -17.09 -8.13 45.24
CA GLY A 752 -17.10 -6.70 45.62
C GLY A 752 -16.50 -5.64 44.66
N ASP A 753 -15.63 -6.01 43.72
CA ASP A 753 -14.72 -5.09 43.00
C ASP A 753 -15.41 -4.16 42.01
N ARG A 754 -16.59 -4.55 41.49
CA ARG A 754 -17.44 -3.64 40.69
C ARG A 754 -17.90 -2.41 41.48
N ALA A 755 -17.91 -2.46 42.81
CA ALA A 755 -18.30 -1.31 43.62
C ALA A 755 -17.24 -0.18 43.63
N LEU A 756 -15.99 -0.48 43.28
CA LEU A 756 -14.88 0.48 43.38
C LEU A 756 -14.73 1.38 42.16
N ALA A 757 -15.07 0.90 40.96
CA ALA A 757 -15.04 1.66 39.71
C ALA A 757 -16.16 1.18 38.76
N THR A 758 -17.38 1.64 39.01
CA THR A 758 -18.60 1.08 38.38
C THR A 758 -18.69 1.29 36.87
N ASN A 759 -17.96 2.26 36.32
CA ASN A 759 -17.97 2.59 34.89
C ASN A 759 -16.70 2.12 34.15
N ILE A 760 -15.80 1.39 34.81
CA ILE A 760 -14.64 0.77 34.18
C ILE A 760 -14.91 -0.73 33.97
N ALA A 761 -14.85 -1.19 32.73
CA ALA A 761 -14.83 -2.60 32.41
C ALA A 761 -13.38 -3.13 32.42
N VAL A 762 -13.06 -4.08 33.29
CA VAL A 762 -11.81 -4.85 33.24
C VAL A 762 -11.73 -5.57 31.89
N GLY A 763 -10.57 -5.52 31.24
CA GLY A 763 -10.36 -5.99 29.86
C GLY A 763 -10.55 -4.92 28.79
N MET A 764 -11.11 -3.75 29.11
CA MET A 764 -11.30 -2.64 28.17
C MET A 764 -10.16 -1.63 28.29
N ARG A 765 -9.82 -0.93 27.19
CA ARG A 765 -8.96 0.27 27.25
C ARG A 765 -9.51 1.28 28.27
N ILE A 766 -8.67 1.88 29.09
CA ILE A 766 -9.13 2.86 30.08
C ILE A 766 -9.77 4.08 29.37
N PRO A 767 -11.02 4.46 29.68
CA PRO A 767 -11.59 5.70 29.16
C PRO A 767 -10.73 6.90 29.56
N SER A 768 -10.65 7.96 28.76
CA SER A 768 -9.81 9.12 29.11
C SER A 768 -10.64 10.29 29.61
N PHE A 769 -10.34 10.77 30.81
CA PHE A 769 -10.87 12.04 31.34
C PHE A 769 -9.75 13.07 31.53
N PRO A 770 -10.04 14.38 31.41
CA PRO A 770 -9.09 15.42 31.79
C PRO A 770 -8.84 15.43 33.29
N VAL A 771 -7.57 15.45 33.68
CA VAL A 771 -7.07 15.62 35.05
C VAL A 771 -6.12 16.81 35.08
N VAL A 772 -5.95 17.41 36.26
CA VAL A 772 -5.14 18.63 36.43
C VAL A 772 -3.82 18.27 37.08
N ASN A 773 -2.68 18.56 36.46
CA ASN A 773 -1.37 18.33 37.06
C ASN A 773 -1.23 19.12 38.38
N GLN A 774 -0.75 18.45 39.43
CA GLN A 774 -0.70 19.02 40.77
C GLN A 774 0.37 20.13 40.91
N ALA A 775 1.46 20.04 40.16
CA ALA A 775 2.59 20.96 40.24
C ALA A 775 2.32 22.28 39.49
N ASP A 776 1.88 22.20 38.24
CA ASP A 776 1.77 23.36 37.35
C ASP A 776 0.32 23.80 37.03
N GLY A 777 -0.66 22.94 37.33
CA GLY A 777 -2.06 23.23 37.07
C GLY A 777 -2.53 23.03 35.64
N SER A 778 -1.70 22.45 34.77
CA SER A 778 -2.06 22.12 33.40
C SER A 778 -3.14 21.02 33.36
N THR A 779 -4.10 21.14 32.44
CA THR A 779 -5.12 20.11 32.21
C THR A 779 -4.63 19.15 31.14
N ILE A 780 -4.68 17.84 31.42
CA ILE A 780 -4.22 16.78 30.52
C ILE A 780 -5.21 15.61 30.51
N HIS A 781 -5.44 15.00 29.35
CA HIS A 781 -6.21 13.77 29.26
C HIS A 781 -5.41 12.59 29.86
N LEU A 782 -6.05 11.79 30.72
CA LEU A 782 -5.36 10.69 31.43
C LEU A 782 -4.60 9.75 30.49
N LEU A 783 -5.13 9.39 29.31
CA LEU A 783 -4.42 8.53 28.34
C LEU A 783 -3.08 9.12 27.86
N ASN A 784 -2.89 10.44 27.88
CA ASN A 784 -1.62 11.06 27.52
C ASN A 784 -0.52 10.80 28.57
N LEU A 785 -0.90 10.34 29.77
CA LEU A 785 0.02 9.92 30.84
C LEU A 785 0.37 8.43 30.76
N LEU A 786 -0.14 7.73 29.74
CA LEU A 786 0.12 6.31 29.48
C LEU A 786 0.84 6.15 28.12
N PRO A 787 2.08 6.66 27.99
CA PRO A 787 2.86 6.50 26.77
C PRO A 787 3.23 5.03 26.55
N SER A 788 3.42 4.66 25.28
CA SER A 788 3.77 3.31 24.85
C SER A 788 5.26 3.02 25.08
N ASN A 789 5.67 2.93 26.35
CA ASN A 789 7.06 2.70 26.77
C ASN A 789 7.32 1.28 27.30
N GLY A 790 6.31 0.41 27.24
CA GLY A 790 6.38 -0.99 27.68
C GLY A 790 6.10 -1.23 29.17
N SER A 791 5.84 -0.16 29.92
CA SER A 791 5.60 -0.22 31.36
C SER A 791 4.12 -0.36 31.69
N TRP A 792 3.82 -1.08 32.77
CA TRP A 792 2.50 -1.11 33.38
C TRP A 792 2.21 0.20 34.10
N ARG A 793 0.93 0.54 34.31
CA ARG A 793 0.50 1.78 34.94
C ARG A 793 -0.46 1.47 36.08
N LEU A 794 -0.05 1.77 37.31
CA LEU A 794 -0.92 1.72 38.48
C LEU A 794 -1.45 3.12 38.78
N ILE A 795 -2.72 3.35 38.46
CA ILE A 795 -3.41 4.61 38.72
C ILE A 795 -4.08 4.51 40.09
N VAL A 796 -3.62 5.33 41.01
CA VAL A 796 -4.06 5.39 42.40
C VAL A 796 -5.05 6.54 42.54
N PHE A 797 -6.30 6.20 42.78
CA PHE A 797 -7.35 7.15 43.12
C PHE A 797 -7.44 7.25 44.63
N SER A 798 -6.89 8.30 45.25
CA SER A 798 -6.77 8.39 46.73
C SER A 798 -8.03 8.87 47.45
N GLY A 799 -8.95 9.50 46.72
CA GLY A 799 -10.11 10.18 47.25
C GLY A 799 -9.79 11.62 47.67
N ASP A 800 -10.66 12.22 48.46
CA ASP A 800 -10.47 13.57 49.02
C ASP A 800 -9.51 13.54 50.21
N LEU A 801 -8.25 13.87 49.95
CA LEU A 801 -7.13 13.94 50.89
C LEU A 801 -7.30 14.97 52.02
N ARG A 802 -8.32 15.84 51.97
CA ARG A 802 -8.70 16.67 53.12
C ARG A 802 -9.32 15.84 54.25
N GLN A 803 -9.79 14.62 53.95
CA GLN A 803 -10.33 13.68 54.92
C GLN A 803 -9.19 12.86 55.55
N PRO A 804 -9.07 12.81 56.90
CA PRO A 804 -8.01 12.09 57.58
C PRO A 804 -7.91 10.61 57.20
N ASP A 805 -9.05 9.95 56.97
CA ASP A 805 -9.08 8.54 56.60
C ASP A 805 -8.54 8.29 55.18
N ALA A 806 -8.80 9.19 54.23
CA ALA A 806 -8.27 9.10 52.87
C ALA A 806 -6.75 9.31 52.86
N TRP A 807 -6.27 10.30 53.61
CA TRP A 807 -4.84 10.53 53.80
C TRP A 807 -4.15 9.29 54.38
N LYS A 808 -4.70 8.72 55.47
CA LYS A 808 -4.17 7.53 56.12
C LYS A 808 -4.14 6.30 55.20
N ARG A 809 -5.17 6.11 54.36
CA ARG A 809 -5.18 5.03 53.36
C ARG A 809 -4.09 5.21 52.32
N LEU A 810 -3.92 6.43 51.79
CA LEU A 810 -2.89 6.73 50.80
C LEU A 810 -1.48 6.48 51.36
N THR A 811 -1.18 6.97 52.56
CA THR A 811 0.13 6.77 53.19
C THR A 811 0.37 5.30 53.51
N SER A 812 -0.64 4.58 54.05
CA SER A 812 -0.50 3.16 54.33
C SER A 812 -0.31 2.32 53.07
N PHE A 813 -1.01 2.65 51.98
CA PHE A 813 -0.78 2.05 50.66
C PHE A 813 0.67 2.28 50.22
N ALA A 814 1.14 3.52 50.24
CA ALA A 814 2.49 3.87 49.79
C ALA A 814 3.59 3.15 50.58
N GLU A 815 3.45 3.08 51.91
CA GLU A 815 4.36 2.33 52.79
C GLU A 815 4.37 0.84 52.46
N ARG A 816 3.18 0.21 52.37
CA ARG A 816 3.07 -1.24 52.08
C ARG A 816 3.57 -1.58 50.68
N PHE A 817 3.27 -0.74 49.70
CA PHE A 817 3.71 -0.91 48.32
C PHE A 817 5.24 -0.82 48.22
N SER A 818 5.84 0.17 48.89
CA SER A 818 7.30 0.37 48.90
C SER A 818 8.06 -0.72 49.69
N GLN A 819 7.42 -1.31 50.71
CA GLN A 819 8.01 -2.42 51.48
C GLN A 819 7.99 -3.76 50.73
N ARG A 820 7.16 -3.92 49.70
CA ARG A 820 7.08 -5.14 48.88
C ARG A 820 8.21 -5.15 47.87
N SER A 821 9.26 -5.93 48.14
CA SER A 821 10.48 -5.94 47.32
C SER A 821 10.22 -6.17 45.83
N HIS A 822 9.30 -7.05 45.44
CA HIS A 822 9.01 -7.33 44.03
C HIS A 822 8.34 -6.15 43.31
N LEU A 823 7.33 -5.51 43.92
CA LEU A 823 6.65 -4.35 43.34
C LEU A 823 7.53 -3.10 43.38
N ALA A 824 8.23 -2.87 44.49
CA ALA A 824 9.19 -1.78 44.63
C ALA A 824 10.36 -1.92 43.64
N HIS A 825 10.89 -3.13 43.43
CA HIS A 825 11.92 -3.37 42.42
C HIS A 825 11.38 -3.09 41.01
N ARG A 826 10.14 -3.48 40.71
CA ARG A 826 9.46 -3.13 39.44
C ARG A 826 9.22 -1.63 39.28
N GLN A 827 9.19 -0.85 40.36
CA GLN A 827 9.04 0.60 40.32
C GLN A 827 10.38 1.35 40.23
N GLN A 828 11.46 0.75 40.72
CA GLN A 828 12.80 1.38 40.82
C GLN A 828 13.79 0.93 39.74
N THR A 829 13.49 -0.13 38.98
CA THR A 829 14.37 -0.62 37.92
C THR A 829 14.42 0.34 36.73
N GLN A 830 15.28 1.36 36.83
CA GLN A 830 15.77 2.06 35.65
C GLN A 830 16.71 1.12 34.89
N ASN A 831 16.41 0.84 33.63
CA ASN A 831 17.36 0.11 32.79
C ASN A 831 18.45 1.09 32.36
N SER A 832 19.73 0.69 32.41
CA SER A 832 20.93 1.48 32.06
C SER A 832 20.99 2.01 30.62
N ARG A 833 19.91 1.80 29.83
CA ARG A 833 19.67 2.33 28.49
C ARG A 833 18.51 3.35 28.44
N GLY A 834 18.17 3.99 29.57
CA GLY A 834 17.21 5.11 29.60
C GLY A 834 15.74 4.71 29.42
N ARG A 835 15.32 3.54 29.93
CA ARG A 835 13.92 3.10 29.89
C ARG A 835 13.31 3.07 31.29
N GLY A 836 12.09 3.60 31.40
CA GLY A 836 11.33 3.76 32.64
C GLY A 836 11.04 2.43 33.34
N PRO A 837 10.57 2.48 34.60
CA PRO A 837 10.37 1.28 35.40
C PRO A 837 9.23 0.42 34.83
N PRO A 838 9.30 -0.92 34.90
CA PRO A 838 8.28 -1.82 34.36
C PRO A 838 6.89 -1.66 35.00
N LEU A 839 6.79 -0.98 36.14
CA LEU A 839 5.55 -0.52 36.75
C LEU A 839 5.67 0.95 37.19
N GLU A 840 4.83 1.81 36.64
CA GLU A 840 4.77 3.24 36.99
C GLU A 840 3.50 3.55 37.77
N THR A 841 3.62 4.36 38.82
CA THR A 841 2.51 4.82 39.67
C THR A 841 2.09 6.23 39.30
N LEU A 842 0.79 6.46 39.13
CA LEU A 842 0.18 7.78 38.93
C LEU A 842 -0.86 8.01 40.04
N LEU A 843 -0.88 9.20 40.64
CA LEU A 843 -1.85 9.58 41.65
C LEU A 843 -2.89 10.53 41.04
N VAL A 844 -4.17 10.23 41.23
CA VAL A 844 -5.29 11.13 40.93
C VAL A 844 -6.10 11.32 42.21
N HIS A 845 -6.12 12.52 42.80
CA HIS A 845 -6.87 12.79 44.03
C HIS A 845 -8.13 13.63 43.77
N ALA A 846 -9.14 13.51 44.64
CA ALA A 846 -10.42 14.21 44.51
C ALA A 846 -10.49 15.56 45.23
N SER A 847 -9.41 15.97 45.91
CA SER A 847 -9.30 17.26 46.61
C SER A 847 -9.11 18.43 45.65
N PRO A 848 -9.56 19.65 46.01
CA PRO A 848 -9.15 20.87 45.31
C PRO A 848 -7.63 20.96 45.23
N ARG A 849 -7.08 21.26 44.04
CA ARG A 849 -5.63 21.24 43.78
C ARG A 849 -4.85 22.07 44.79
N THR A 850 -5.37 23.26 45.10
CA THR A 850 -4.74 24.24 46.00
C THR A 850 -4.79 23.86 47.48
N SER A 851 -5.48 22.78 47.85
CA SER A 851 -5.59 22.33 49.24
C SER A 851 -4.51 21.33 49.66
N ILE A 852 -3.72 20.83 48.69
CA ILE A 852 -2.70 19.80 48.88
C ILE A 852 -1.36 20.36 48.36
N ASN A 853 -0.28 20.23 49.12
CA ASN A 853 1.05 20.47 48.59
C ASN A 853 1.61 19.18 48.02
N LEU A 854 2.27 19.25 46.85
CA LEU A 854 2.82 18.08 46.17
C LEU A 854 3.81 17.31 47.07
N LEU A 855 4.74 18.03 47.70
CA LEU A 855 5.81 17.41 48.50
C LEU A 855 5.35 16.91 49.88
N ASP A 856 4.09 17.15 50.26
CA ASP A 856 3.50 16.55 51.47
C ASP A 856 2.98 15.12 51.19
N LEU A 857 2.85 14.73 49.92
CA LEU A 857 2.40 13.40 49.52
C LEU A 857 3.51 12.35 49.70
N PRO A 858 3.21 11.05 49.63
CA PRO A 858 4.25 10.02 49.64
C PRO A 858 5.20 10.09 48.43
N ASP A 859 6.50 9.91 48.65
CA ASP A 859 7.57 10.03 47.64
C ASP A 859 7.35 9.19 46.37
N ILE A 860 6.61 8.08 46.44
CA ILE A 860 6.29 7.26 45.26
C ILE A 860 5.50 8.02 44.17
N PHE A 861 4.89 9.15 44.52
CA PHE A 861 4.10 10.02 43.62
C PHE A 861 4.82 11.31 43.23
N HIS A 862 6.05 11.50 43.72
CA HIS A 862 6.98 12.56 43.34
C HIS A 862 8.41 12.06 43.66
N PRO A 863 8.92 11.01 43.00
CA PRO A 863 10.26 10.52 43.32
C PRO A 863 11.31 11.62 43.09
N PHE A 864 12.31 11.68 43.99
CA PHE A 864 13.47 12.53 43.81
C PHE A 864 14.55 11.78 43.04
N ASP A 865 15.11 12.44 42.04
CA ASP A 865 16.30 12.03 41.31
C ASP A 865 17.42 13.03 41.60
N ASP A 866 18.62 12.54 41.91
CA ASP A 866 19.75 13.40 42.30
C ASP A 866 20.23 14.33 41.16
N GLU A 867 19.98 13.96 39.89
CA GLU A 867 20.33 14.76 38.71
C GLU A 867 19.17 15.63 38.22
N LEU A 868 17.95 15.09 38.21
CA LEU A 868 16.77 15.73 37.62
C LEU A 868 15.85 16.42 38.64
N GLY A 869 16.04 16.18 39.93
CA GLY A 869 15.22 16.71 41.01
C GLY A 869 13.92 15.93 41.20
N TRP A 870 12.88 16.61 41.69
CA TRP A 870 11.56 16.02 41.92
C TRP A 870 10.82 15.75 40.61
N ASP A 871 10.16 14.60 40.51
CA ASP A 871 9.23 14.31 39.42
C ASP A 871 7.86 14.97 39.64
N TYR A 872 7.55 15.96 38.81
CA TYR A 872 6.34 16.77 38.87
C TYR A 872 5.16 16.22 38.05
N TRP A 873 5.32 15.08 37.37
CA TRP A 873 4.34 14.57 36.38
C TRP A 873 3.68 13.25 36.79
N LYS A 874 3.73 12.88 38.07
CA LYS A 874 3.05 11.70 38.62
C LYS A 874 1.79 11.97 39.44
N THR A 875 1.53 13.22 39.82
CA THR A 875 0.39 13.57 40.68
C THR A 875 -0.56 14.54 40.00
N PHE A 876 -1.85 14.21 40.08
CA PHE A 876 -2.94 14.93 39.43
C PHE A 876 -4.15 15.09 40.36
N ALA A 877 -4.95 16.12 40.11
CA ALA A 877 -6.18 16.43 40.79
C ALA A 877 -7.39 16.30 39.84
N ASP A 878 -8.46 15.69 40.33
CA ASP A 878 -9.79 15.73 39.70
C ASP A 878 -10.53 17.00 40.13
N ASP A 879 -10.06 18.14 39.60
CA ASP A 879 -10.53 19.50 39.94
C ASP A 879 -11.14 20.21 38.72
N GLY A 880 -12.40 20.64 38.86
CA GLY A 880 -13.20 21.24 37.79
C GLY A 880 -12.95 22.73 37.53
N VAL A 881 -12.08 23.39 38.31
CA VAL A 881 -11.88 24.84 38.22
C VAL A 881 -10.97 25.25 37.06
N TYR A 882 -10.15 24.34 36.52
CA TYR A 882 -9.00 24.67 35.66
C TYR A 882 -9.23 24.50 34.15
N GLY A 883 -10.40 24.01 33.72
CA GLY A 883 -10.72 23.96 32.31
C GLY A 883 -12.12 23.40 32.03
N PRO A 884 -12.66 23.63 30.82
CA PRO A 884 -13.87 22.97 30.38
C PRO A 884 -13.68 21.44 30.43
N ASN A 885 -14.57 20.76 31.14
CA ASN A 885 -14.56 19.31 31.36
C ASN A 885 -13.46 18.75 32.29
N SER A 886 -12.66 19.58 32.99
CA SER A 886 -11.84 19.09 34.09
C SER A 886 -12.73 18.71 35.30
N GLY A 887 -12.25 17.84 36.21
CA GLY A 887 -12.97 17.54 37.45
C GLY A 887 -14.06 16.46 37.39
N ASN A 888 -14.08 15.64 36.34
CA ASN A 888 -15.05 14.56 36.14
C ASN A 888 -14.43 13.14 36.10
N ALA A 889 -13.15 12.97 36.42
CA ALA A 889 -12.48 11.67 36.35
C ALA A 889 -13.11 10.67 37.34
N TYR A 890 -13.30 11.04 38.62
CA TYR A 890 -13.90 10.13 39.61
C TYR A 890 -15.32 9.71 39.22
N ALA A 891 -16.16 10.69 38.86
CA ALA A 891 -17.54 10.44 38.46
C ALA A 891 -17.60 9.63 37.14
N GLY A 892 -16.73 9.96 36.19
CA GLY A 892 -16.62 9.28 34.90
C GLY A 892 -16.23 7.82 35.03
N TYR A 893 -15.28 7.50 35.92
CA TYR A 893 -14.89 6.12 36.22
C TYR A 893 -15.83 5.40 37.20
N GLY A 894 -16.75 6.13 37.84
CA GLY A 894 -17.63 5.56 38.86
C GLY A 894 -16.88 5.16 40.13
N ILE A 895 -15.84 5.92 40.47
CA ILE A 895 -15.01 5.73 41.67
C ILE A 895 -15.54 6.61 42.80
N ASP A 896 -15.69 6.05 43.99
CA ASP A 896 -16.13 6.80 45.16
C ASP A 896 -15.08 7.85 45.57
N ARG A 897 -15.50 9.12 45.68
CA ARG A 897 -14.61 10.25 45.99
C ARG A 897 -14.01 10.21 47.40
N ASN A 898 -14.57 9.41 48.31
CA ASN A 898 -14.03 9.24 49.67
C ASN A 898 -13.13 8.01 49.73
N LEU A 899 -13.58 6.86 49.22
CA LEU A 899 -12.86 5.59 49.34
C LEU A 899 -11.68 5.50 48.39
N GLY A 900 -11.86 5.92 47.13
CA GLY A 900 -10.84 5.76 46.10
C GLY A 900 -10.74 4.33 45.56
N GLY A 901 -9.62 4.02 44.90
CA GLY A 901 -9.35 2.72 44.31
C GLY A 901 -8.01 2.65 43.57
N LEU A 902 -7.62 1.44 43.18
CA LEU A 902 -6.47 1.15 42.35
C LEU A 902 -6.95 0.64 40.99
N VAL A 903 -6.40 1.19 39.90
CA VAL A 903 -6.65 0.73 38.54
C VAL A 903 -5.33 0.40 37.88
N LEU A 904 -5.10 -0.87 37.58
CA LEU A 904 -3.91 -1.33 36.87
C LEU A 904 -4.19 -1.40 35.38
N CYS A 905 -3.39 -0.68 34.59
CA CYS A 905 -3.40 -0.73 33.14
C CYS A 905 -2.13 -1.44 32.61
N ARG A 906 -2.33 -2.23 31.56
CA ARG A 906 -1.29 -2.88 30.77
C ARG A 906 -0.48 -1.86 29.97
N PRO A 907 0.69 -2.26 29.42
CA PRO A 907 1.46 -1.44 28.49
C PRO A 907 0.67 -1.00 27.24
N ASP A 908 -0.36 -1.76 26.85
CA ASP A 908 -1.29 -1.43 25.76
C ASP A 908 -2.55 -0.66 26.24
N GLN A 909 -2.50 -0.04 27.42
CA GLN A 909 -3.54 0.80 28.03
C GLN A 909 -4.87 0.09 28.38
N HIS A 910 -4.93 -1.24 28.30
CA HIS A 910 -6.10 -2.01 28.74
C HIS A 910 -6.09 -2.20 30.26
N VAL A 911 -7.26 -2.04 30.89
CA VAL A 911 -7.43 -2.26 32.32
C VAL A 911 -7.32 -3.76 32.60
N ALA A 912 -6.35 -4.12 33.43
CA ALA A 912 -5.98 -5.49 33.73
C ALA A 912 -6.57 -5.96 35.06
N TRP A 913 -6.59 -5.06 36.05
CA TRP A 913 -7.00 -5.35 37.43
C TRP A 913 -7.51 -4.07 38.11
N ILE A 914 -8.48 -4.21 39.01
CA ILE A 914 -9.03 -3.15 39.85
C ILE A 914 -9.09 -3.70 41.28
N GLY A 915 -8.75 -2.86 42.27
CA GLY A 915 -8.91 -3.23 43.68
C GLY A 915 -8.85 -2.03 44.60
N SER A 916 -8.95 -2.26 45.90
CA SER A 916 -8.91 -1.21 46.92
C SER A 916 -7.47 -0.83 47.29
N LEU A 917 -7.27 0.35 47.90
CA LEU A 917 -5.95 0.79 48.37
C LEU A 917 -5.33 -0.14 49.43
N ASP A 918 -6.15 -0.96 50.11
CA ASP A 918 -5.68 -1.92 51.11
C ASP A 918 -5.17 -3.25 50.48
N GLU A 919 -5.49 -3.52 49.22
CA GLU A 919 -5.25 -4.80 48.53
C GLU A 919 -3.90 -4.88 47.82
N VAL A 920 -2.85 -4.31 48.41
CA VAL A 920 -1.47 -4.40 47.87
C VAL A 920 -1.03 -5.85 47.65
N ALA A 921 -1.46 -6.78 48.51
CA ALA A 921 -1.17 -8.21 48.35
C ALA A 921 -1.91 -8.83 47.15
N GLY A 922 -3.11 -8.35 46.82
CA GLY A 922 -3.86 -8.80 45.63
C GLY A 922 -3.15 -8.41 44.35
N LEU A 923 -2.60 -7.18 44.30
CA LEU A 923 -1.79 -6.71 43.18
C LEU A 923 -0.50 -7.53 43.01
N ASP A 924 0.20 -7.83 44.10
CA ASP A 924 1.41 -8.66 44.09
C ASP A 924 1.10 -10.08 43.57
N ASN A 925 0.02 -10.68 44.07
CA ASN A 925 -0.47 -11.98 43.61
C ASN A 925 -0.80 -11.97 42.12
N TYR A 926 -1.49 -10.94 41.62
CA TYR A 926 -1.82 -10.79 40.20
C TYR A 926 -0.55 -10.83 39.32
N PHE A 927 0.48 -10.05 39.67
CA PHE A 927 1.74 -10.08 38.91
C PHE A 927 2.47 -11.42 39.01
N SER A 928 2.37 -12.12 40.15
CA SER A 928 3.04 -13.42 40.36
C SER A 928 2.55 -14.51 39.40
N GLU A 929 1.35 -14.38 38.82
CA GLU A 929 0.78 -15.40 37.92
C GLU A 929 1.53 -15.52 36.59
N PHE A 930 2.24 -14.46 36.18
CA PHE A 930 2.91 -14.39 34.87
C PHE A 930 4.33 -13.79 34.93
N SER A 931 4.83 -13.46 36.12
CA SER A 931 6.21 -13.03 36.31
C SER A 931 7.16 -14.22 36.27
N ARG A 932 8.32 -14.07 35.62
CA ARG A 932 9.44 -15.01 35.84
C ARG A 932 9.99 -14.80 37.25
N GLN A 933 10.11 -15.89 38.01
CA GLN A 933 10.74 -15.93 39.34
C GLN A 933 12.25 -15.75 39.26
#